data_AF-A0A925I2M5-F1
#
_entry.id   AF-A0A925I2M5-F1
#
_cell.length_a   1.000
_cell.length_b   1.000
_cell.length_c   1.000
_cell.angle_alpha   90.00
_cell.angle_beta   90.00
_cell.angle_gamma   90.00
#
_symmetry.space_group_name_H-M   'P 1'
#
loop_
_entity.id
_entity.type
_entity.pdbx_description
1 polymer ?
#
loop_
_entity_poly.entity_id
_entity_poly.type
_entity_poly.pdbx_seq_one_letter_code
_entity_poly.pdbx_strand_id
1 'polypeptide(L)'
;MQAVNPADYRRVETTALNISVVATELCISPPPPKTRAEPASMLPKGADSRLKSRTSPKEPCDLAFTKTLLDGGAGYRSDYETVRLASTFERDGTPTRVDIHELFWADLSHGGVTNSFAVFGQLMQFFLHMASLGRTTLVSMLETMSEPEKKSAKMESIYDASALGYWLLAVPILIGNILFVMFGLLTLTLLIPDDAPAKLGASIAGGAFAAVAVAWLARRKLRSPSTAPSLAKAGVFGAAAAGAAAFVALKSLPWDSVMPPRNLLFALEAALLVVIGTALMRMYDKSRPRALTWWYGVLGLVAAWGLACAVSIQFTIEAHPAQRFDYLLRWFDYLVEGCFVALVAAWGVLYLVNLVLLALSVRAKQVSPPIAADARQAIDTSLLAASIPAPLFISVILFLWIGVASMLSRSQFERLAQPVSSLFFGDNTILSLMERLISLSASPAFLPYLASLLLAFFCAVIGVAPSIIAELAPPKPPHADAPSYSLGNWLDGGFRIMRFSGLVALVGFFILLPGGAIVQYADLYKFADNGALGSWPAGSVVAVGGSAVAFLAASKFFAGASLRSFSRFFMRLRVVVDTAIDVDNWLRERPFGATPRLRIMARYASLLSHLADQGYGKIVIVAHSQGTVVTADMFRYLKARNPALLERLKDTTLLTLGCPLRQLYARRFPALYGWAQNAPTDQSGFATWINGYGSGDYVGRYLWHATGSPDCWKPGRAPGQREFCVGAIAHTHYFGDYAPDVRAALNELIA
;
A
#
# COMPACT_ATOMS: atom_id res chain seq x y z
N MET A 1 31.48 33.91 -10.24
CA MET A 1 31.24 32.96 -11.35
C MET A 1 30.32 33.63 -12.34
N GLN A 2 30.78 33.92 -13.56
CA GLN A 2 29.89 34.43 -14.62
C GLN A 2 28.96 33.28 -15.05
N ALA A 3 27.66 33.54 -15.13
CA ALA A 3 26.71 32.57 -15.64
C ALA A 3 26.96 32.38 -17.14
N VAL A 4 27.16 31.13 -17.55
CA VAL A 4 27.22 30.71 -18.97
C VAL A 4 25.95 31.20 -19.69
N ASN A 5 26.14 31.85 -20.83
CA ASN A 5 25.07 32.38 -21.67
C ASN A 5 24.44 31.18 -22.43
N PRO A 6 23.10 31.06 -22.56
CA PRO A 6 22.50 30.08 -23.45
C PRO A 6 23.09 30.06 -24.88
N ALA A 7 23.70 31.18 -25.31
CA ALA A 7 24.47 31.28 -26.54
C ALA A 7 25.73 30.38 -26.60
N ASP A 8 26.26 29.91 -25.46
CA ASP A 8 27.45 29.06 -25.37
C ASP A 8 27.19 27.59 -25.76
N TYR A 9 25.91 27.22 -25.91
CA TYR A 9 25.49 25.93 -26.44
C TYR A 9 25.11 26.08 -27.92
N ARG A 10 25.75 25.27 -28.78
CA ARG A 10 25.32 25.14 -30.17
C ARG A 10 23.95 24.44 -30.24
N ARG A 11 23.29 24.54 -31.40
CA ARG A 11 21.99 23.93 -31.72
C ARG A 11 21.84 22.55 -31.07
N VAL A 12 20.81 22.37 -30.26
CA VAL A 12 20.50 21.09 -29.60
C VAL A 12 19.82 20.15 -30.60
N GLU A 13 20.40 18.98 -30.81
CA GLU A 13 19.84 17.92 -31.64
C GLU A 13 19.08 16.91 -30.77
N THR A 14 17.83 16.67 -31.10
CA THR A 14 16.97 15.73 -30.38
C THR A 14 16.83 14.44 -31.19
N THR A 15 17.24 13.31 -30.63
CA THR A 15 17.11 11.98 -31.24
C THR A 15 16.26 11.08 -30.35
N ALA A 16 15.19 10.48 -30.90
CA ALA A 16 14.47 9.41 -30.21
C ALA A 16 15.33 8.14 -30.20
N LEU A 17 15.45 7.51 -29.04
CA LEU A 17 16.17 6.26 -28.85
C LEU A 17 15.19 5.18 -28.40
N ASN A 18 15.32 3.99 -28.99
CA ASN A 18 14.63 2.79 -28.52
C ASN A 18 15.69 1.80 -28.02
N ILE A 19 15.73 1.60 -26.71
CA ILE A 19 16.68 0.72 -26.04
C ILE A 19 15.93 -0.54 -25.62
N SER A 20 16.31 -1.69 -26.17
CA SER A 20 15.80 -2.98 -25.71
C SER A 20 16.26 -3.24 -24.28
N VAL A 21 15.30 -3.39 -23.36
CA VAL A 21 15.58 -3.65 -21.95
C VAL A 21 15.78 -5.13 -21.74
N VAL A 22 16.97 -5.48 -21.24
CA VAL A 22 17.33 -6.85 -20.85
C VAL A 22 17.96 -6.83 -19.47
N ALA A 23 17.52 -7.75 -18.61
CA ALA A 23 18.00 -7.84 -17.24
C ALA A 23 19.34 -8.59 -17.10
N THR A 24 20.02 -8.91 -18.20
CA THR A 24 21.29 -9.67 -18.22
C THR A 24 22.41 -8.96 -17.47
N GLU A 25 22.48 -7.64 -17.60
CA GLU A 25 23.48 -6.79 -16.92
C GLU A 25 23.35 -6.80 -15.39
N LEU A 26 22.20 -7.22 -14.86
CA LEU A 26 21.99 -7.36 -13.42
C LEU A 26 22.55 -8.68 -12.87
N CYS A 27 23.06 -9.58 -13.72
CA CYS A 27 23.59 -10.89 -13.32
C CYS A 27 22.62 -11.72 -12.45
N ILE A 28 21.32 -11.59 -12.71
CA ILE A 28 20.26 -12.23 -11.93
C ILE A 28 20.06 -13.68 -12.36
N SER A 29 19.82 -14.55 -11.38
CA SER A 29 19.57 -15.96 -11.66
C SER A 29 18.21 -16.13 -12.37
N PRO A 30 18.09 -17.11 -13.29
CA PRO A 30 16.78 -17.49 -13.82
C PRO A 30 15.85 -17.87 -12.67
N PRO A 31 14.52 -17.68 -12.83
CA PRO A 31 13.59 -18.15 -11.82
C PRO A 31 13.88 -19.64 -11.56
N PRO A 32 13.94 -20.07 -10.28
CA PRO A 32 14.12 -21.48 -10.00
C PRO A 32 13.03 -22.25 -10.76
N PRO A 33 13.35 -23.42 -11.35
CA PRO A 33 12.34 -24.26 -11.97
C PRO A 33 11.19 -24.44 -10.97
N LYS A 34 9.94 -24.56 -11.44
CA LYS A 34 8.77 -24.84 -10.60
C LYS A 34 8.86 -26.25 -10.00
N THR A 35 9.92 -26.58 -9.30
CA THR A 35 10.06 -27.83 -8.55
C THR A 35 9.28 -27.72 -7.25
N ARG A 36 8.57 -28.81 -6.96
CA ARG A 36 7.77 -29.17 -5.77
C ARG A 36 7.63 -28.05 -4.73
N ALA A 37 6.41 -27.52 -4.59
CA ALA A 37 6.05 -26.52 -3.60
C ALA A 37 6.69 -26.83 -2.23
N GLU A 38 7.56 -25.94 -1.75
CA GLU A 38 8.14 -26.07 -0.41
C GLU A 38 7.01 -26.25 0.63
N PRO A 39 7.21 -27.09 1.67
CA PRO A 39 6.23 -27.28 2.72
C PRO A 39 5.91 -25.93 3.36
N ALA A 40 4.62 -25.62 3.32
CA ALA A 40 4.17 -24.24 3.32
C ALA A 40 3.79 -23.78 4.74
N SER A 41 4.70 -23.07 5.40
CA SER A 41 4.48 -22.45 6.72
C SER A 41 3.29 -21.50 6.69
N MET A 42 2.35 -21.60 7.64
CA MET A 42 1.10 -20.82 7.66
C MET A 42 1.32 -19.30 7.57
N LEU A 43 2.38 -18.79 8.19
CA LEU A 43 2.80 -17.40 8.02
C LEU A 43 3.46 -17.22 6.65
N PRO A 44 3.06 -16.19 5.86
CA PRO A 44 3.72 -15.89 4.60
C PRO A 44 5.20 -15.69 4.84
N LYS A 45 6.00 -16.65 4.40
CA LYS A 45 7.43 -16.50 4.25
C LYS A 45 7.66 -15.35 3.25
N GLY A 46 8.04 -14.18 3.76
CA GLY A 46 8.48 -13.04 2.95
C GLY A 46 9.79 -13.32 2.23
N ALA A 47 10.36 -12.31 1.58
CA ALA A 47 11.76 -12.32 1.14
C ALA A 47 12.70 -12.89 2.24
N ASP A 48 12.36 -12.58 3.49
CA ASP A 48 12.83 -13.08 4.79
C ASP A 48 13.25 -14.56 4.82
N SER A 49 12.42 -15.47 4.31
CA SER A 49 12.70 -16.90 4.39
C SER A 49 13.82 -17.34 3.45
N ARG A 50 13.95 -16.62 2.33
CA ARG A 50 15.02 -16.84 1.36
C ARG A 50 16.31 -16.21 1.85
N LEU A 51 16.25 -15.03 2.45
CA LEU A 51 17.39 -14.40 3.10
C LEU A 51 18.00 -15.32 4.18
N LYS A 52 17.18 -15.90 5.07
CA LYS A 52 17.66 -16.89 6.07
C LYS A 52 18.24 -18.18 5.47
N SER A 53 17.82 -18.58 4.28
CA SER A 53 18.25 -19.85 3.64
C SER A 53 19.46 -19.74 2.70
N ARG A 54 19.90 -18.52 2.35
CA ARG A 54 20.87 -18.29 1.26
C ARG A 54 22.08 -17.42 1.62
N THR A 55 22.23 -16.98 2.87
CA THR A 55 23.42 -16.23 3.26
C THR A 55 24.62 -17.17 3.39
N SER A 56 25.37 -17.27 2.30
CA SER A 56 26.83 -17.35 2.41
C SER A 56 27.27 -16.28 3.42
N PRO A 57 28.07 -16.61 4.44
CA PRO A 57 28.50 -15.64 5.44
C PRO A 57 29.39 -14.61 4.72
N LYS A 58 28.85 -13.39 4.44
CA LYS A 58 29.55 -12.11 4.15
C LYS A 58 28.80 -11.07 3.28
N GLU A 59 27.62 -11.35 2.71
CA GLU A 59 26.94 -10.33 1.87
C GLU A 59 26.19 -9.28 2.71
N PRO A 60 26.37 -7.96 2.46
CA PRO A 60 25.58 -6.90 3.07
C PRO A 60 24.06 -7.06 2.85
N CYS A 61 23.27 -6.75 3.89
CA CYS A 61 21.81 -6.96 3.90
C CYS A 61 21.09 -6.20 2.76
N ASP A 62 21.55 -4.99 2.43
CA ASP A 62 21.01 -4.17 1.34
C ASP A 62 21.18 -4.80 -0.06
N LEU A 63 22.34 -5.41 -0.29
CA LEU A 63 22.64 -6.13 -1.54
C LEU A 63 21.85 -7.44 -1.62
N ALA A 64 21.73 -8.17 -0.52
CA ALA A 64 20.94 -9.39 -0.44
C ALA A 64 19.44 -9.13 -0.64
N PHE A 65 18.93 -8.03 -0.06
CA PHE A 65 17.56 -7.57 -0.27
C PHE A 65 17.33 -7.20 -1.74
N THR A 66 18.21 -6.38 -2.32
CA THR A 66 18.12 -5.99 -3.74
C THR A 66 18.14 -7.21 -4.65
N LYS A 67 19.07 -8.16 -4.45
CA LYS A 67 19.12 -9.42 -5.17
C LYS A 67 17.79 -10.17 -5.09
N THR A 68 17.21 -10.28 -3.89
CA THR A 68 15.92 -10.97 -3.69
C THR A 68 14.77 -10.30 -4.44
N LEU A 69 14.79 -8.97 -4.58
CA LEU A 69 13.79 -8.22 -5.34
C LEU A 69 13.95 -8.34 -6.86
N LEU A 70 15.15 -8.64 -7.34
CA LEU A 70 15.45 -8.88 -8.74
C LEU A 70 15.27 -10.36 -9.15
N ASP A 71 15.31 -11.28 -8.19
CA ASP A 71 15.17 -12.72 -8.41
C ASP A 71 13.89 -13.06 -9.21
N GLY A 72 14.05 -13.98 -10.16
CA GLY A 72 12.98 -14.39 -11.07
C GLY A 72 12.74 -13.43 -12.24
N GLY A 73 13.49 -12.33 -12.30
CA GLY A 73 13.44 -11.33 -13.37
C GLY A 73 14.32 -11.60 -14.59
N ALA A 74 15.07 -12.71 -14.64
CA ALA A 74 16.06 -12.94 -15.71
C ALA A 74 15.47 -12.92 -17.13
N GLY A 75 14.20 -13.30 -17.27
CA GLY A 75 13.47 -13.26 -18.53
C GLY A 75 12.76 -11.93 -18.80
N TYR A 76 12.91 -10.92 -17.95
CA TYR A 76 12.26 -9.62 -18.12
C TYR A 76 12.79 -8.94 -19.39
N ARG A 77 11.85 -8.59 -20.27
CA ARG A 77 12.09 -7.86 -21.50
C ARG A 77 11.04 -6.76 -21.64
N SER A 78 11.47 -5.60 -22.09
CA SER A 78 10.63 -4.45 -22.40
C SER A 78 11.36 -3.62 -23.44
N ASP A 79 10.64 -2.73 -24.12
CA ASP A 79 11.28 -1.66 -24.85
C ASP A 79 11.30 -0.41 -23.95
N TYR A 80 12.35 0.39 -24.10
CA TYR A 80 12.48 1.67 -23.43
C TYR A 80 12.69 2.77 -24.47
N GLU A 81 11.63 3.54 -24.70
CA GLU A 81 11.70 4.75 -25.51
C GLU A 81 12.21 5.90 -24.63
N THR A 82 13.28 6.54 -25.09
CA THR A 82 13.89 7.70 -24.44
C THR A 82 14.36 8.70 -25.48
N VAL A 83 14.87 9.84 -25.03
CA VAL A 83 15.37 10.91 -25.87
C VAL A 83 16.83 11.19 -25.52
N ARG A 84 17.66 11.35 -26.57
CA ARG A 84 19.00 11.91 -26.48
C ARG A 84 18.98 13.35 -26.97
N LEU A 85 19.47 14.27 -26.15
CA LEU A 85 19.75 15.65 -26.55
C LEU A 85 21.26 15.80 -26.73
N ALA A 86 21.73 16.03 -27.94
CA ALA A 86 23.15 16.25 -28.23
C ALA A 86 23.42 17.73 -28.46
N SER A 87 24.50 18.24 -27.88
CA SER A 87 24.98 19.61 -28.11
C SER A 87 26.51 19.65 -28.03
N THR A 88 27.08 20.78 -28.42
CA THR A 88 28.49 21.11 -28.20
C THR A 88 28.54 22.33 -27.31
N PHE A 89 29.25 22.17 -26.20
CA PHE A 89 29.54 23.21 -25.23
C PHE A 89 30.95 23.74 -25.49
N GLU A 90 31.10 25.05 -25.69
CA GLU A 90 32.40 25.66 -25.95
C GLU A 90 32.81 26.52 -24.75
N ARG A 91 33.94 26.19 -24.12
CA ARG A 91 34.50 26.95 -23.01
C ARG A 91 36.00 27.11 -23.21
N ASP A 92 36.48 28.33 -23.06
CA ASP A 92 37.89 28.68 -23.24
C ASP A 92 38.46 28.19 -24.60
N GLY A 93 37.61 28.21 -25.64
CA GLY A 93 37.95 27.77 -27.01
C GLY A 93 38.04 26.25 -27.22
N THR A 94 37.73 25.44 -26.20
CA THR A 94 37.70 23.98 -26.32
C THR A 94 36.26 23.49 -26.50
N PRO A 95 35.90 22.90 -27.65
CA PRO A 95 34.58 22.34 -27.86
C PRO A 95 34.45 20.96 -27.19
N THR A 96 33.53 20.84 -26.25
CA THR A 96 33.16 19.60 -25.57
C THR A 96 31.81 19.12 -26.05
N ARG A 97 31.73 17.89 -26.56
CA ARG A 97 30.43 17.28 -26.89
C ARG A 97 29.71 16.88 -25.61
N VAL A 98 28.45 17.28 -25.48
CA VAL A 98 27.59 16.98 -24.34
C VAL A 98 26.31 16.33 -24.85
N ASP A 99 26.09 15.09 -24.42
CA ASP A 99 24.87 14.34 -24.72
C ASP A 99 24.09 14.10 -23.42
N ILE A 100 22.83 14.52 -23.37
CA ILE A 100 21.92 14.30 -22.25
C ILE A 100 21.02 13.12 -22.61
N HIS A 101 21.01 12.12 -21.74
CA HIS A 101 20.12 10.95 -21.85
C HIS A 101 19.15 10.97 -20.68
N GLU A 102 17.88 10.75 -20.97
CA GLU A 102 16.86 10.63 -19.93
C GLU A 102 16.77 9.17 -19.44
N LEU A 103 16.64 9.00 -18.12
CA LEU A 103 16.16 7.77 -17.48
C LEU A 103 14.82 8.07 -16.80
N PHE A 104 13.73 7.95 -17.56
CA PHE A 104 12.39 8.06 -17.02
C PHE A 104 12.05 6.77 -16.28
N TRP A 105 11.85 6.82 -14.96
CA TRP A 105 11.51 5.65 -14.14
C TRP A 105 10.13 5.74 -13.49
N ALA A 106 9.52 6.94 -13.48
CA ALA A 106 8.28 7.20 -12.76
C ALA A 106 7.07 6.47 -13.36
N ASP A 107 7.07 6.17 -14.66
CA ASP A 107 6.08 5.33 -15.36
C ASP A 107 6.06 3.88 -14.85
N LEU A 108 7.19 3.40 -14.35
CA LEU A 108 7.32 2.05 -13.80
C LEU A 108 6.88 1.99 -12.33
N SER A 109 6.94 3.12 -11.62
CA SER A 109 6.45 3.28 -10.24
C SER A 109 4.93 3.48 -10.22
N HIS A 110 4.42 4.44 -10.99
CA HIS A 110 3.02 4.80 -11.00
C HIS A 110 2.29 3.98 -12.06
N GLY A 111 1.49 3.00 -11.65
CA GLY A 111 0.80 2.07 -12.55
C GLY A 111 -0.31 2.66 -13.44
N GLY A 112 -0.14 3.86 -13.99
CA GLY A 112 -1.06 4.50 -14.94
C GLY A 112 -2.49 4.60 -14.40
N VAL A 113 -2.71 5.43 -13.39
CA VAL A 113 -4.04 5.59 -12.80
C VAL A 113 -4.94 6.37 -13.73
N THR A 114 -5.89 5.69 -14.39
CA THR A 114 -6.84 6.33 -15.30
C THR A 114 -8.27 6.41 -14.73
N ASN A 115 -8.59 5.68 -13.65
CA ASN A 115 -9.94 5.69 -13.07
C ASN A 115 -9.93 5.72 -11.52
N SER A 116 -11.07 6.13 -10.93
CA SER A 116 -11.26 6.26 -9.48
C SER A 116 -11.13 4.95 -8.71
N PHE A 117 -11.54 3.82 -9.32
CA PHE A 117 -11.37 2.49 -8.71
C PHE A 117 -9.90 2.09 -8.61
N ALA A 118 -9.05 2.49 -9.56
CA ALA A 118 -7.62 2.28 -9.48
C ALA A 118 -6.99 3.10 -8.36
N VAL A 119 -7.44 4.34 -8.12
CA VAL A 119 -7.02 5.15 -6.96
C VAL A 119 -7.35 4.43 -5.66
N PHE A 120 -8.59 3.94 -5.53
CA PHE A 120 -9.01 3.19 -4.35
C PHE A 120 -8.17 1.92 -4.15
N GLY A 121 -7.98 1.13 -5.21
CA GLY A 121 -7.16 -0.08 -5.17
C GLY A 121 -5.71 0.21 -4.77
N GLN A 122 -5.13 1.30 -5.27
CA GLN A 122 -3.78 1.73 -4.90
C GLN A 122 -3.69 2.21 -3.46
N LEU A 123 -4.69 2.96 -2.96
CA LEU A 123 -4.75 3.40 -1.57
C LEU A 123 -4.81 2.20 -0.62
N MET A 124 -5.67 1.22 -0.92
CA MET A 124 -5.78 -0.02 -0.14
C MET A 124 -4.48 -0.82 -0.19
N GLN A 125 -3.87 -0.93 -1.37
CA GLN A 125 -2.58 -1.60 -1.53
C GLN A 125 -1.48 -0.90 -0.74
N PHE A 126 -1.45 0.43 -0.75
CA PHE A 126 -0.52 1.25 0.00
C PHE A 126 -0.66 1.04 1.50
N PHE A 127 -1.88 1.05 2.06
CA PHE A 127 -2.09 0.76 3.49
C PHE A 127 -1.56 -0.64 3.86
N LEU A 128 -1.92 -1.64 3.07
CA LEU A 128 -1.48 -3.01 3.35
C LEU A 128 0.03 -3.17 3.18
N HIS A 129 0.65 -2.47 2.24
CA HIS A 129 2.09 -2.56 2.04
C HIS A 129 2.88 -1.75 3.08
N MET A 130 2.37 -0.58 3.50
CA MET A 130 2.92 0.17 4.63
C MET A 130 2.97 -0.69 5.90
N ALA A 131 1.93 -1.49 6.18
CA ALA A 131 1.95 -2.43 7.29
C ALA A 131 3.05 -3.50 7.14
N SER A 132 3.33 -3.97 5.92
CA SER A 132 4.45 -4.90 5.69
C SER A 132 5.83 -4.26 5.81
N LEU A 133 5.98 -2.95 5.55
CA LEU A 133 7.28 -2.28 5.67
C LEU A 133 7.86 -2.40 7.09
N GLY A 134 7.01 -2.32 8.13
CA GLY A 134 7.44 -2.53 9.51
C GLY A 134 8.07 -3.90 9.75
N ARG A 135 7.48 -4.95 9.18
CA ARG A 135 7.97 -6.33 9.21
C ARG A 135 9.30 -6.45 8.44
N THR A 136 9.37 -5.87 7.25
CA THR A 136 10.57 -5.88 6.39
C THR A 136 11.75 -5.15 7.05
N THR A 137 11.49 -4.05 7.76
CA THR A 137 12.52 -3.36 8.56
C THR A 137 13.06 -4.24 9.69
N LEU A 138 12.18 -4.93 10.42
CA LEU A 138 12.58 -5.78 11.55
C LEU A 138 13.37 -7.01 11.10
N VAL A 139 12.97 -7.68 10.03
CA VAL A 139 13.73 -8.84 9.52
C VAL A 139 15.10 -8.45 9.00
N SER A 140 15.20 -7.34 8.27
CA SER A 140 16.48 -6.83 7.77
C SER A 140 17.41 -6.53 8.95
N MET A 141 16.87 -5.97 10.04
CA MET A 141 17.62 -5.74 11.28
C MET A 141 18.04 -7.04 11.98
N LEU A 142 17.15 -8.04 12.05
CA LEU A 142 17.47 -9.35 12.61
C LEU A 142 18.62 -10.05 11.87
N GLU A 143 18.83 -9.76 10.59
CA GLU A 143 19.94 -10.34 9.81
C GLU A 143 21.28 -9.68 10.10
N THR A 144 21.28 -8.41 10.50
CA THR A 144 22.51 -7.67 10.82
C THR A 144 22.93 -7.81 12.29
N MET A 145 22.03 -8.24 13.17
CA MET A 145 22.30 -8.37 14.61
C MET A 145 23.04 -9.67 14.96
N SER A 146 23.83 -9.63 16.02
CA SER A 146 24.42 -10.83 16.62
C SER A 146 23.38 -11.65 17.41
N GLU A 147 23.58 -12.97 17.52
CA GLU A 147 22.67 -13.86 18.26
C GLU A 147 22.39 -13.42 19.73
N PRO A 148 23.39 -12.96 20.51
CA PRO A 148 23.14 -12.44 21.85
C PRO A 148 22.20 -11.23 21.87
N GLU A 149 22.36 -10.29 20.94
CA GLU A 149 21.54 -9.08 20.84
C GLU A 149 20.09 -9.41 20.45
N LYS A 150 19.90 -10.36 19.52
CA LYS A 150 18.56 -10.83 19.12
C LYS A 150 17.79 -11.38 20.32
N LYS A 151 18.46 -12.24 21.11
CA LYS A 151 17.88 -12.89 22.29
C LYS A 151 17.59 -11.90 23.41
N SER A 152 18.51 -10.99 23.72
CA SER A 152 18.33 -10.02 24.81
C SER A 152 17.15 -9.08 24.55
N ALA A 153 17.02 -8.61 23.31
CA ALA A 153 15.97 -7.68 22.90
C ALA A 153 14.65 -8.36 22.53
N LYS A 154 14.58 -9.70 22.52
CA LYS A 154 13.43 -10.48 22.01
C LYS A 154 13.00 -10.02 20.60
N MET A 155 13.95 -9.68 19.74
CA MET A 155 13.66 -9.11 18.42
C MET A 155 12.86 -10.06 17.53
N GLU A 156 13.07 -11.38 17.68
CA GLU A 156 12.27 -12.38 16.96
C GLU A 156 10.79 -12.33 17.37
N SER A 157 10.50 -12.19 18.67
CA SER A 157 9.11 -12.06 19.13
C SER A 157 8.45 -10.76 18.67
N ILE A 158 9.21 -9.65 18.59
CA ILE A 158 8.74 -8.38 18.03
C ILE A 158 8.41 -8.57 16.54
N TYR A 159 9.31 -9.22 15.80
CA TYR A 159 9.08 -9.56 14.40
C TYR A 159 7.84 -10.45 14.21
N ASP A 160 7.70 -11.53 14.99
CA ASP A 160 6.58 -12.46 14.89
C ASP A 160 5.24 -11.77 15.17
N ALA A 161 5.18 -10.90 16.19
CA ALA A 161 4.00 -10.10 16.49
C ALA A 161 3.67 -9.13 15.34
N SER A 162 4.67 -8.42 14.80
CA SER A 162 4.49 -7.53 13.64
C SER A 162 4.02 -8.30 12.39
N ALA A 163 4.62 -9.45 12.11
CA ALA A 163 4.28 -10.31 10.99
C ALA A 163 2.86 -10.88 11.09
N LEU A 164 2.45 -11.32 12.29
CA LEU A 164 1.10 -11.79 12.56
C LEU A 164 0.07 -10.66 12.43
N GLY A 165 0.36 -9.47 12.97
CA GLY A 165 -0.51 -8.30 12.84
C GLY A 165 -0.73 -7.90 11.39
N TYR A 166 0.36 -7.84 10.61
CA TYR A 166 0.28 -7.64 9.16
C TYR A 166 -0.55 -8.73 8.45
N TRP A 167 -0.33 -10.00 8.78
CA TRP A 167 -1.06 -11.12 8.16
C TRP A 167 -2.56 -11.04 8.46
N LEU A 168 -2.95 -10.76 9.70
CA LEU A 168 -4.34 -10.57 10.10
C LEU A 168 -5.01 -9.46 9.31
N LEU A 169 -4.34 -8.32 9.15
CA LEU A 169 -4.84 -7.18 8.37
C LEU A 169 -4.98 -7.52 6.88
N ALA A 170 -3.95 -8.13 6.29
CA ALA A 170 -3.88 -8.38 4.84
C ALA A 170 -4.70 -9.57 4.35
N VAL A 171 -5.01 -10.55 5.22
CA VAL A 171 -5.69 -11.78 4.82
C VAL A 171 -7.09 -11.90 5.43
N PRO A 172 -7.30 -12.34 6.68
CA PRO A 172 -8.65 -12.57 7.19
C PRO A 172 -9.49 -11.30 7.26
N ILE A 173 -8.92 -10.16 7.67
CA ILE A 173 -9.67 -8.90 7.75
C ILE A 173 -10.06 -8.40 6.35
N LEU A 174 -9.12 -8.40 5.39
CA LEU A 174 -9.43 -8.00 4.02
C LEU A 174 -10.45 -8.93 3.35
N ILE A 175 -10.27 -10.25 3.47
CA ILE A 175 -11.19 -11.25 2.91
C ILE A 175 -12.59 -11.08 3.53
N GLY A 176 -12.66 -10.94 4.85
CA GLY A 176 -13.92 -10.70 5.56
C GLY A 176 -14.61 -9.45 5.03
N ASN A 177 -13.90 -8.34 4.88
CA ASN A 177 -14.49 -7.11 4.34
C ASN A 177 -14.95 -7.25 2.88
N ILE A 178 -14.23 -7.98 2.03
CA ILE A 178 -14.67 -8.25 0.65
C ILE A 178 -15.94 -9.10 0.64
N LEU A 179 -16.03 -10.12 1.51
CA LEU A 179 -17.26 -10.90 1.67
C LEU A 179 -18.42 -10.04 2.13
N PHE A 180 -18.20 -9.15 3.09
CA PHE A 180 -19.23 -8.21 3.50
C PHE A 180 -19.65 -7.28 2.36
N VAL A 181 -18.73 -6.86 1.48
CA VAL A 181 -19.09 -5.99 0.34
C VAL A 181 -20.00 -6.78 -0.59
N MET A 182 -19.65 -8.03 -0.83
CA MET A 182 -20.47 -8.95 -1.61
C MET A 182 -21.84 -9.17 -0.96
N PHE A 183 -21.92 -9.31 0.37
CA PHE A 183 -23.19 -9.39 1.08
C PHE A 183 -24.02 -8.12 0.94
N GLY A 184 -23.41 -6.94 1.08
CA GLY A 184 -24.09 -5.67 0.86
C GLY A 184 -24.56 -5.45 -0.58
N LEU A 185 -23.87 -6.04 -1.57
CA LEU A 185 -24.35 -6.06 -2.95
C LEU A 185 -25.50 -7.05 -3.12
N LEU A 186 -25.42 -8.23 -2.49
CA LEU A 186 -26.48 -9.24 -2.51
C LEU A 186 -27.81 -8.73 -1.96
N THR A 187 -27.77 -7.83 -0.99
CA THR A 187 -29.02 -7.24 -0.49
C THR A 187 -29.69 -6.32 -1.52
N LEU A 188 -29.00 -5.87 -2.56
CA LEU A 188 -29.60 -5.02 -3.60
C LEU A 188 -30.62 -5.79 -4.44
N THR A 189 -30.41 -7.09 -4.71
CA THR A 189 -31.42 -7.89 -5.43
C THR A 189 -32.69 -8.13 -4.62
N LEU A 190 -32.60 -8.04 -3.29
CA LEU A 190 -33.76 -8.12 -2.41
C LEU A 190 -34.60 -6.83 -2.41
N LEU A 191 -34.09 -5.73 -2.98
CA LEU A 191 -34.84 -4.49 -3.20
C LEU A 191 -35.82 -4.56 -4.37
N ILE A 192 -35.71 -5.60 -5.19
CA ILE A 192 -36.51 -5.75 -6.40
C ILE A 192 -37.91 -6.25 -6.00
N PRO A 193 -39.00 -5.50 -6.31
CA PRO A 193 -40.37 -5.91 -5.96
C PRO A 193 -40.78 -7.20 -6.68
N ASP A 194 -41.71 -7.99 -6.13
CA ASP A 194 -42.19 -9.24 -6.74
C ASP A 194 -43.23 -9.01 -7.87
N ASP A 195 -43.01 -8.03 -8.73
CA ASP A 195 -43.93 -7.68 -9.81
C ASP A 195 -43.61 -8.39 -11.13
N ALA A 196 -44.46 -8.21 -12.14
CA ALA A 196 -44.23 -8.77 -13.47
C ALA A 196 -42.91 -8.31 -14.13
N PRO A 197 -42.50 -7.02 -14.02
CA PRO A 197 -41.16 -6.57 -14.41
C PRO A 197 -40.02 -7.36 -13.76
N ALA A 198 -40.09 -7.65 -12.46
CA ALA A 198 -39.08 -8.44 -11.77
C ALA A 198 -39.05 -9.90 -12.22
N LYS A 199 -40.22 -10.52 -12.46
CA LYS A 199 -40.33 -11.87 -13.06
C LYS A 199 -39.62 -11.93 -14.42
N LEU A 200 -39.81 -10.90 -15.26
CA LEU A 200 -39.14 -10.78 -16.55
C LEU A 200 -37.64 -10.56 -16.40
N GLY A 201 -37.22 -9.64 -15.52
CA GLY A 201 -35.81 -9.35 -15.22
C GLY A 201 -35.05 -10.58 -14.71
N ALA A 202 -35.64 -11.35 -13.79
CA ALA A 202 -35.11 -12.61 -13.27
C ALA A 202 -34.91 -13.65 -14.37
N SER A 203 -35.90 -13.79 -15.26
CA SER A 203 -35.82 -14.70 -16.40
C SER A 203 -34.69 -14.32 -17.37
N ILE A 204 -34.52 -13.02 -17.66
CA ILE A 204 -33.45 -12.50 -18.53
C ILE A 204 -32.08 -12.77 -17.89
N ALA A 205 -31.92 -12.45 -16.60
CA ALA A 205 -30.68 -12.68 -15.87
C ALA A 205 -30.29 -14.16 -15.84
N GLY A 206 -31.26 -15.06 -15.61
CA GLY A 206 -31.02 -16.50 -15.64
C GLY A 206 -30.63 -17.02 -17.02
N GLY A 207 -31.30 -16.55 -18.08
CA GLY A 207 -30.92 -16.86 -19.46
C GLY A 207 -29.51 -16.39 -19.82
N ALA A 208 -29.15 -15.16 -19.43
CA ALA A 208 -27.81 -14.61 -19.65
C ALA A 208 -26.73 -15.39 -18.89
N PHE A 209 -27.00 -15.77 -17.63
CA PHE A 209 -26.07 -16.55 -16.82
C PHE A 209 -25.80 -17.94 -17.42
N ALA A 210 -26.86 -18.64 -17.87
CA ALA A 210 -26.73 -19.93 -18.55
C ALA A 210 -25.89 -19.82 -19.84
N ALA A 211 -26.12 -18.77 -20.64
CA ALA A 211 -25.33 -18.51 -21.85
C ALA A 211 -23.85 -18.29 -21.53
N VAL A 212 -23.53 -17.46 -20.53
CA VAL A 212 -22.14 -17.20 -20.11
C VAL A 212 -21.48 -18.47 -19.57
N ALA A 213 -22.19 -19.28 -18.79
CA ALA A 213 -21.66 -20.55 -18.25
C ALA A 213 -21.33 -21.55 -19.37
N VAL A 214 -22.22 -21.71 -20.35
CA VAL A 214 -21.99 -22.59 -21.52
C VAL A 214 -20.86 -22.05 -22.39
N ALA A 215 -20.81 -20.73 -22.65
CA ALA A 215 -19.73 -20.10 -23.40
C ALA A 215 -18.37 -20.30 -22.71
N TRP A 216 -18.32 -20.21 -21.38
CA TRP A 216 -17.11 -20.45 -20.60
C TRP A 216 -16.64 -21.91 -20.66
N LEU A 217 -17.57 -22.87 -20.49
CA LEU A 217 -17.29 -24.31 -20.63
C LEU A 217 -16.81 -24.66 -22.04
N ALA A 218 -17.46 -24.10 -23.06
CA ALA A 218 -17.06 -24.25 -24.45
C ALA A 218 -15.65 -23.69 -24.66
N ARG A 219 -15.37 -22.45 -24.22
CA ARG A 219 -14.03 -21.83 -24.33
C ARG A 219 -12.94 -22.67 -23.66
N ARG A 220 -13.24 -23.30 -22.53
CA ARG A 220 -12.28 -24.17 -21.82
C ARG A 220 -11.96 -25.44 -22.61
N LYS A 221 -12.96 -26.07 -23.24
CA LYS A 221 -12.75 -27.22 -24.15
C LYS A 221 -12.04 -26.81 -25.45
N LEU A 222 -12.33 -25.62 -25.97
CA LEU A 222 -11.79 -25.07 -27.22
C LEU A 222 -10.35 -24.55 -27.13
N ARG A 223 -9.77 -24.44 -25.92
CA ARG A 223 -8.35 -24.08 -25.73
C ARG A 223 -7.38 -25.19 -26.15
N SER A 224 -7.87 -26.36 -26.56
CA SER A 224 -7.03 -27.38 -27.18
C SER A 224 -6.55 -26.88 -28.56
N PRO A 225 -5.24 -26.90 -28.87
CA PRO A 225 -4.72 -26.42 -30.15
C PRO A 225 -5.24 -27.19 -31.38
N SER A 226 -5.96 -28.31 -31.19
CA SER A 226 -6.59 -29.12 -32.25
C SER A 226 -8.04 -28.75 -32.56
N THR A 227 -8.65 -27.81 -31.84
CA THR A 227 -10.08 -27.55 -32.00
C THR A 227 -10.37 -26.65 -33.21
N ALA A 228 -11.09 -27.20 -34.20
CA ALA A 228 -11.44 -26.51 -35.44
C ALA A 228 -12.26 -25.22 -35.17
N PRO A 229 -12.07 -24.13 -35.96
CA PRO A 229 -12.81 -22.87 -35.83
C PRO A 229 -14.35 -23.03 -35.89
N SER A 230 -14.84 -24.08 -36.54
CA SER A 230 -16.27 -24.45 -36.59
C SER A 230 -16.82 -24.85 -35.22
N LEU A 231 -16.05 -25.53 -34.38
CA LEU A 231 -16.42 -25.88 -33.00
C LEU A 231 -16.50 -24.64 -32.11
N ALA A 232 -15.68 -23.61 -32.38
CA ALA A 232 -15.77 -22.33 -31.67
C ALA A 232 -17.07 -21.57 -32.00
N LYS A 233 -17.47 -21.54 -33.28
CA LYS A 233 -18.78 -20.99 -33.68
C LYS A 233 -19.93 -21.81 -33.09
N ALA A 234 -19.85 -23.14 -33.13
CA ALA A 234 -20.84 -24.01 -32.51
C ALA A 234 -20.98 -23.79 -30.99
N GLY A 235 -19.87 -23.47 -30.30
CA GLY A 235 -19.89 -23.09 -28.89
C GLY A 235 -20.64 -21.79 -28.59
N VAL A 236 -20.53 -20.78 -29.47
CA VAL A 236 -21.27 -19.52 -29.36
C VAL A 236 -22.76 -19.73 -29.61
N PHE A 237 -23.11 -20.49 -30.65
CA PHE A 237 -24.52 -20.85 -30.93
C PHE A 237 -25.12 -21.71 -29.80
N GLY A 238 -24.35 -22.66 -29.27
CA GLY A 238 -24.78 -23.49 -28.13
C GLY A 238 -25.00 -22.66 -26.85
N ALA A 239 -24.17 -21.64 -26.61
CA ALA A 239 -24.36 -20.71 -25.51
C ALA A 239 -25.64 -19.85 -25.67
N ALA A 240 -25.87 -19.31 -26.87
CA ALA A 240 -27.08 -18.53 -27.17
C ALA A 240 -28.36 -19.40 -27.06
N ALA A 241 -28.33 -20.62 -27.58
CA ALA A 241 -29.45 -21.56 -27.51
C ALA A 241 -29.74 -21.99 -26.06
N ALA A 242 -28.71 -22.29 -25.27
CA ALA A 242 -28.87 -22.61 -23.85
C ALA A 242 -29.44 -21.43 -23.05
N GLY A 243 -29.00 -20.20 -23.35
CA GLY A 243 -29.54 -19.00 -22.73
C GLY A 243 -31.00 -18.74 -23.09
N ALA A 244 -31.37 -18.91 -24.35
CA ALA A 244 -32.75 -18.78 -24.82
C ALA A 244 -33.65 -19.86 -24.19
N ALA A 245 -33.18 -21.12 -24.13
CA ALA A 245 -33.92 -22.22 -23.52
C ALA A 245 -34.13 -21.99 -22.02
N ALA A 246 -33.10 -21.54 -21.29
CA ALA A 246 -33.21 -21.20 -19.88
C ALA A 246 -34.17 -20.01 -19.65
N PHE A 247 -34.12 -18.98 -20.49
CA PHE A 247 -35.06 -17.85 -20.42
C PHE A 247 -36.52 -18.30 -20.60
N VAL A 248 -36.81 -19.13 -21.61
CA VAL A 248 -38.16 -19.64 -21.87
C VAL A 248 -38.64 -20.50 -20.71
N ALA A 249 -37.80 -21.43 -20.24
CA ALA A 249 -38.13 -22.29 -19.10
C ALA A 249 -38.42 -21.48 -17.82
N LEU A 250 -37.60 -20.48 -17.53
CA LEU A 250 -37.78 -19.62 -16.35
C LEU A 250 -39.03 -18.73 -16.47
N LYS A 251 -39.28 -18.15 -17.65
CA LYS A 251 -40.48 -17.34 -17.88
C LYS A 251 -41.77 -18.13 -17.66
N SER A 252 -41.77 -19.42 -17.98
CA SER A 252 -42.91 -20.31 -17.85
C SER A 252 -43.09 -20.92 -16.44
N LEU A 253 -42.17 -20.66 -15.50
CA LEU A 253 -42.32 -21.15 -14.13
C LEU A 253 -43.50 -20.48 -13.42
N PRO A 254 -44.32 -21.24 -12.67
CA PRO A 254 -45.29 -20.65 -11.75
C PRO A 254 -44.55 -20.13 -10.51
N TRP A 255 -43.91 -18.96 -10.66
CA TRP A 255 -43.05 -18.30 -9.67
C TRP A 255 -43.66 -18.27 -8.26
N ASP A 256 -44.98 -18.07 -8.17
CA ASP A 256 -45.69 -17.97 -6.90
C ASP A 256 -45.76 -19.31 -6.13
N SER A 257 -45.51 -20.43 -6.82
CA SER A 257 -45.55 -21.79 -6.24
C SER A 257 -44.18 -22.48 -6.16
N VAL A 258 -43.23 -22.09 -7.02
CA VAL A 258 -41.92 -22.76 -7.13
C VAL A 258 -40.82 -21.97 -6.42
N MET A 259 -40.68 -20.68 -6.72
CA MET A 259 -39.59 -19.86 -6.22
C MET A 259 -39.88 -18.39 -6.53
N PRO A 260 -39.85 -17.46 -5.56
CA PRO A 260 -39.96 -16.03 -5.84
C PRO A 260 -38.85 -15.54 -6.79
N PRO A 261 -39.13 -14.60 -7.72
CA PRO A 261 -38.13 -14.08 -8.67
C PRO A 261 -36.89 -13.49 -8.01
N ARG A 262 -37.08 -12.79 -6.88
CA ARG A 262 -35.99 -12.24 -6.06
C ARG A 262 -35.03 -13.32 -5.57
N ASN A 263 -35.51 -14.52 -5.24
CA ASN A 263 -34.66 -15.61 -4.75
C ASN A 263 -33.76 -16.13 -5.87
N LEU A 264 -34.25 -16.12 -7.13
CA LEU A 264 -33.44 -16.55 -8.27
C LEU A 264 -32.39 -15.51 -8.61
N LEU A 265 -32.79 -14.24 -8.65
CA LEU A 265 -31.87 -13.12 -8.85
C LEU A 265 -30.77 -13.11 -7.78
N PHE A 266 -31.15 -13.30 -6.51
CA PHE A 266 -30.22 -13.43 -5.40
C PHE A 266 -29.23 -14.59 -5.59
N ALA A 267 -29.71 -15.78 -5.97
CA ALA A 267 -28.84 -16.93 -6.20
C ALA A 267 -27.87 -16.72 -7.38
N LEU A 268 -28.35 -16.13 -8.47
CA LEU A 268 -27.53 -15.80 -9.64
C LEU A 268 -26.49 -14.73 -9.32
N GLU A 269 -26.89 -13.69 -8.60
CA GLU A 269 -25.99 -12.65 -8.12
C GLU A 269 -24.94 -13.23 -7.16
N ALA A 270 -25.32 -14.12 -6.24
CA ALA A 270 -24.39 -14.77 -5.32
C ALA A 270 -23.34 -15.59 -6.07
N ALA A 271 -23.77 -16.37 -7.08
CA ALA A 271 -22.85 -17.12 -7.92
C ALA A 271 -21.90 -16.18 -8.69
N LEU A 272 -22.42 -15.09 -9.26
CA LEU A 272 -21.62 -14.09 -9.97
C LEU A 272 -20.60 -13.42 -9.04
N LEU A 273 -21.02 -13.00 -7.84
CA LEU A 273 -20.15 -12.36 -6.85
C LEU A 273 -19.09 -13.32 -6.32
N VAL A 274 -19.40 -14.62 -6.13
CA VAL A 274 -18.38 -15.63 -5.80
C VAL A 274 -17.34 -15.77 -6.92
N VAL A 275 -17.76 -15.74 -8.19
CA VAL A 275 -16.84 -15.76 -9.33
C VAL A 275 -15.96 -14.50 -9.36
N ILE A 276 -16.55 -13.32 -9.16
CA ILE A 276 -15.84 -12.04 -9.11
C ILE A 276 -14.86 -12.03 -7.93
N GLY A 277 -15.31 -12.37 -6.72
CA GLY A 277 -14.48 -12.47 -5.52
C GLY A 277 -13.32 -13.45 -5.68
N THR A 278 -13.57 -14.61 -6.30
CA THR A 278 -12.52 -15.59 -6.60
C THR A 278 -11.52 -15.06 -7.63
N ALA A 279 -11.97 -14.32 -8.64
CA ALA A 279 -11.10 -13.68 -9.62
C ALA A 279 -10.22 -12.59 -8.97
N LEU A 280 -10.82 -11.75 -8.12
CA LEU A 280 -10.11 -10.74 -7.32
C LEU A 280 -9.09 -11.39 -6.40
N MET A 281 -9.45 -12.46 -5.68
CA MET A 281 -8.54 -13.20 -4.81
C MET A 281 -7.42 -13.89 -5.58
N ARG A 282 -7.67 -14.39 -6.79
CA ARG A 282 -6.60 -14.93 -7.66
C ARG A 282 -5.63 -13.83 -8.12
N MET A 283 -6.12 -12.62 -8.37
CA MET A 283 -5.25 -11.48 -8.67
C MET A 283 -4.44 -11.07 -7.44
N TYR A 284 -5.11 -11.01 -6.29
CA TYR A 284 -4.50 -10.67 -5.00
C TYR A 284 -3.46 -11.71 -4.54
N ASP A 285 -3.69 -12.99 -4.83
CA ASP A 285 -2.79 -14.11 -4.51
C ASP A 285 -1.39 -13.94 -5.10
N LYS A 286 -1.28 -13.26 -6.25
CA LYS A 286 0.01 -12.91 -6.86
C LYS A 286 0.83 -11.99 -5.94
N SER A 287 0.16 -11.09 -5.24
CA SER A 287 0.78 -10.14 -4.30
C SER A 287 0.85 -10.69 -2.88
N ARG A 288 -0.08 -11.58 -2.50
CA ARG A 288 -0.21 -12.21 -1.18
C ARG A 288 -0.50 -13.70 -1.33
N PRO A 289 0.53 -14.57 -1.35
CA PRO A 289 0.31 -15.99 -1.53
C PRO A 289 -0.65 -16.56 -0.50
N ARG A 290 -1.43 -17.54 -0.94
CA ARG A 290 -2.42 -18.27 -0.15
C ARG A 290 -3.67 -17.46 0.15
N ALA A 291 -3.77 -16.19 -0.27
CA ALA A 291 -5.02 -15.46 -0.16
C ALA A 291 -6.16 -16.21 -0.87
N LEU A 292 -5.88 -16.85 -2.00
CA LEU A 292 -6.88 -17.68 -2.69
C LEU A 292 -7.22 -18.96 -1.91
N THR A 293 -6.25 -19.56 -1.22
CA THR A 293 -6.50 -20.73 -0.36
C THR A 293 -7.37 -20.37 0.83
N TRP A 294 -7.06 -19.25 1.49
CA TRP A 294 -7.86 -18.70 2.59
C TRP A 294 -9.25 -18.30 2.11
N TRP A 295 -9.38 -17.70 0.93
CA TRP A 295 -10.68 -17.42 0.30
C TRP A 295 -11.54 -18.67 0.18
N TYR A 296 -11.00 -19.78 -0.36
CA TYR A 296 -11.75 -21.03 -0.42
C TYR A 296 -12.04 -21.63 0.96
N GLY A 297 -11.11 -21.51 1.91
CA GLY A 297 -11.34 -21.93 3.29
C GLY A 297 -12.51 -21.18 3.92
N VAL A 298 -12.56 -19.86 3.73
CA VAL A 298 -13.67 -19.03 4.22
C VAL A 298 -14.96 -19.36 3.48
N LEU A 299 -14.95 -19.50 2.15
CA LEU A 299 -16.15 -19.94 1.42
C LEU A 299 -16.65 -21.32 1.87
N GLY A 300 -15.74 -22.24 2.19
CA GLY A 300 -16.07 -23.55 2.75
C GLY A 300 -16.71 -23.45 4.14
N LEU A 301 -16.15 -22.60 5.02
CA LEU A 301 -16.74 -22.31 6.33
C LEU A 301 -18.11 -21.65 6.21
N VAL A 302 -18.25 -20.70 5.29
CA VAL A 302 -19.52 -20.03 4.95
C VAL A 302 -20.56 -21.06 4.47
N ALA A 303 -20.18 -21.97 3.58
CA ALA A 303 -21.06 -23.02 3.11
C ALA A 303 -21.44 -24.02 4.22
N ALA A 304 -20.50 -24.41 5.07
CA ALA A 304 -20.72 -25.31 6.19
C ALA A 304 -21.61 -24.69 7.27
N TRP A 305 -21.35 -23.43 7.64
CA TRP A 305 -22.20 -22.65 8.54
C TRP A 305 -23.62 -22.54 7.98
N GLY A 306 -23.70 -22.20 6.70
CA GLY A 306 -24.96 -22.18 5.99
C GLY A 306 -25.73 -23.50 6.04
N LEU A 307 -25.05 -24.62 5.84
CA LEU A 307 -25.68 -25.95 5.92
C LEU A 307 -26.18 -26.25 7.35
N ALA A 308 -25.38 -25.91 8.38
CA ALA A 308 -25.77 -26.09 9.78
C ALA A 308 -27.02 -25.25 10.12
N CYS A 309 -27.06 -24.00 9.65
CA CYS A 309 -28.22 -23.14 9.76
C CYS A 309 -29.44 -23.71 9.03
N ALA A 310 -29.27 -24.23 7.81
CA ALA A 310 -30.37 -24.83 7.04
C ALA A 310 -30.98 -26.05 7.77
N VAL A 311 -30.14 -26.88 8.40
CA VAL A 311 -30.60 -28.01 9.24
C VAL A 311 -31.38 -27.51 10.46
N SER A 312 -30.87 -26.49 11.16
CA SER A 312 -31.57 -25.88 12.30
C SER A 312 -32.91 -25.25 11.90
N ILE A 313 -32.91 -24.55 10.75
CA ILE A 313 -34.11 -23.97 10.15
C ILE A 313 -35.13 -25.07 9.85
N GLN A 314 -34.74 -26.20 9.26
CA GLN A 314 -35.63 -27.33 8.93
C GLN A 314 -36.45 -27.80 10.13
N PHE A 315 -35.84 -27.91 11.31
CA PHE A 315 -36.57 -28.24 12.56
C PHE A 315 -37.60 -27.17 12.95
N THR A 316 -37.34 -25.90 12.61
CA THR A 316 -38.27 -24.79 12.84
C THR A 316 -39.42 -24.76 11.82
N ILE A 317 -39.18 -25.26 10.59
CA ILE A 317 -40.18 -25.34 9.50
C ILE A 317 -41.34 -26.25 9.89
N GLU A 318 -41.03 -27.39 10.49
CA GLU A 318 -42.02 -28.36 10.91
C GLU A 318 -42.99 -27.76 11.93
N ALA A 319 -42.53 -26.77 12.70
CA ALA A 319 -43.35 -26.02 13.63
C ALA A 319 -44.17 -24.87 12.99
N HIS A 320 -43.73 -24.27 11.85
CA HIS A 320 -44.35 -23.06 11.28
C HIS A 320 -44.40 -23.06 9.72
N PRO A 321 -45.31 -23.82 9.09
CA PRO A 321 -45.37 -24.01 7.64
C PRO A 321 -45.70 -22.75 6.82
N ALA A 322 -46.27 -21.70 7.42
CA ALA A 322 -46.57 -20.44 6.73
C ALA A 322 -45.30 -19.63 6.36
N GLN A 323 -44.14 -19.96 6.94
CA GLN A 323 -42.88 -19.23 6.74
C GLN A 323 -41.95 -19.90 5.71
N ARG A 324 -42.53 -20.71 4.80
CA ARG A 324 -41.78 -21.58 3.86
C ARG A 324 -40.95 -20.90 2.77
N PHE A 325 -41.12 -19.60 2.58
CA PHE A 325 -40.49 -18.89 1.46
C PHE A 325 -39.30 -17.99 1.84
N ASP A 326 -38.98 -17.86 3.13
CA ASP A 326 -37.91 -16.97 3.65
C ASP A 326 -36.61 -17.70 4.05
N TYR A 327 -36.43 -18.97 3.67
CA TYR A 327 -35.28 -19.77 4.12
C TYR A 327 -33.94 -19.31 3.61
N LEU A 328 -33.87 -18.92 2.33
CA LEU A 328 -32.64 -18.39 1.75
C LEU A 328 -32.23 -17.07 2.41
N LEU A 329 -33.22 -16.27 2.81
CA LEU A 329 -33.01 -15.03 3.55
C LEU A 329 -32.49 -15.33 4.96
N ARG A 330 -33.18 -16.17 5.74
CA ARG A 330 -32.69 -16.56 7.08
C ARG A 330 -31.29 -17.16 7.07
N TRP A 331 -31.02 -18.01 6.08
CA TRP A 331 -29.70 -18.58 5.85
C TRP A 331 -28.65 -17.48 5.60
N PHE A 332 -28.98 -16.52 4.76
CA PHE A 332 -28.13 -15.37 4.46
C PHE A 332 -27.92 -14.50 5.71
N ASP A 333 -28.95 -14.29 6.53
CA ASP A 333 -28.87 -13.51 7.77
C ASP A 333 -27.84 -14.11 8.73
N TYR A 334 -27.94 -15.42 8.98
CA TYR A 334 -26.99 -16.12 9.82
C TYR A 334 -25.59 -16.15 9.24
N LEU A 335 -25.47 -16.21 7.91
CA LEU A 335 -24.19 -16.15 7.24
C LEU A 335 -23.52 -14.78 7.43
N VAL A 336 -24.25 -13.70 7.22
CA VAL A 336 -23.79 -12.32 7.43
C VAL A 336 -23.35 -12.15 8.89
N GLU A 337 -24.17 -12.62 9.83
CA GLU A 337 -23.87 -12.58 11.26
C GLU A 337 -22.59 -13.36 11.61
N GLY A 338 -22.47 -14.62 11.17
CA GLY A 338 -21.31 -15.46 11.45
C GLY A 338 -20.01 -14.90 10.87
N CYS A 339 -20.05 -14.38 9.64
CA CYS A 339 -18.92 -13.69 9.04
C CYS A 339 -18.52 -12.44 9.85
N PHE A 340 -19.49 -11.78 10.47
CA PHE A 340 -19.26 -10.54 11.21
C PHE A 340 -18.54 -10.85 12.50
N VAL A 341 -19.05 -11.83 13.26
CA VAL A 341 -18.41 -12.30 14.49
C VAL A 341 -16.97 -12.72 14.21
N ALA A 342 -16.73 -13.44 13.11
CA ALA A 342 -15.38 -13.80 12.68
C ALA A 342 -14.51 -12.57 12.37
N LEU A 343 -15.06 -11.55 11.71
CA LEU A 343 -14.35 -10.31 11.41
C LEU A 343 -14.02 -9.52 12.70
N VAL A 344 -14.95 -9.39 13.63
CA VAL A 344 -14.72 -8.77 14.95
C VAL A 344 -13.67 -9.53 15.73
N ALA A 345 -13.74 -10.86 15.75
CA ALA A 345 -12.71 -11.68 16.38
C ALA A 345 -11.33 -11.45 15.73
N ALA A 346 -11.26 -11.38 14.40
CA ALA A 346 -10.01 -11.10 13.70
C ALA A 346 -9.44 -9.71 14.06
N TRP A 347 -10.28 -8.68 14.17
CA TRP A 347 -9.88 -7.36 14.67
C TRP A 347 -9.43 -7.43 16.13
N GLY A 348 -10.17 -8.13 17.01
CA GLY A 348 -9.81 -8.35 18.41
C GLY A 348 -8.43 -9.00 18.56
N VAL A 349 -8.17 -10.05 17.78
CA VAL A 349 -6.85 -10.70 17.75
C VAL A 349 -5.78 -9.73 17.23
N LEU A 350 -6.05 -8.96 16.17
CA LEU A 350 -5.12 -7.94 15.67
C LEU A 350 -4.77 -6.92 16.76
N TYR A 351 -5.75 -6.45 17.53
CA TYR A 351 -5.52 -5.54 18.65
C TYR A 351 -4.65 -6.17 19.74
N LEU A 352 -4.93 -7.41 20.14
CA LEU A 352 -4.12 -8.12 21.14
C LEU A 352 -2.67 -8.30 20.67
N VAL A 353 -2.48 -8.70 19.42
CA VAL A 353 -1.14 -8.85 18.80
C VAL A 353 -0.40 -7.52 18.79
N ASN A 354 -1.10 -6.43 18.49
CA ASN A 354 -0.54 -5.09 18.55
C ASN A 354 -0.16 -4.68 19.99
N LEU A 355 -0.99 -4.95 21.00
CA LEU A 355 -0.62 -4.70 22.40
C LEU A 355 0.62 -5.49 22.82
N VAL A 356 0.73 -6.74 22.38
CA VAL A 356 1.94 -7.56 22.59
C VAL A 356 3.15 -6.93 21.89
N LEU A 357 3.01 -6.48 20.64
CA LEU A 357 4.06 -5.78 19.90
C LEU A 357 4.54 -4.52 20.65
N LEU A 358 3.63 -3.71 21.18
CA LEU A 358 3.96 -2.53 21.97
C LEU A 358 4.71 -2.90 23.26
N ALA A 359 4.18 -3.85 24.02
CA ALA A 359 4.78 -4.27 25.29
C ALA A 359 6.19 -4.83 25.10
N LEU A 360 6.38 -5.68 24.09
CA LEU A 360 7.70 -6.21 23.72
C LEU A 360 8.65 -5.09 23.27
N SER A 361 8.17 -4.13 22.48
CA SER A 361 8.95 -3.00 21.99
C SER A 361 9.41 -2.06 23.11
N VAL A 362 8.53 -1.74 24.06
CA VAL A 362 8.86 -0.93 25.25
C VAL A 362 9.88 -1.67 26.12
N ARG A 363 9.65 -2.97 26.38
CA ARG A 363 10.58 -3.80 27.15
C ARG A 363 11.96 -3.87 26.50
N ALA A 364 12.03 -4.09 25.18
CA ALA A 364 13.29 -4.15 24.46
C ALA A 364 14.09 -2.86 24.63
N LYS A 365 13.43 -1.71 24.51
CA LYS A 365 14.05 -0.38 24.71
C LYS A 365 14.55 -0.12 26.14
N GLN A 366 13.98 -0.79 27.15
CA GLN A 366 14.29 -0.60 28.57
C GLN A 366 15.30 -1.61 29.15
N VAL A 367 15.23 -2.90 28.77
CA VAL A 367 15.87 -4.01 29.50
C VAL A 367 17.21 -4.47 28.91
N SER A 368 17.46 -4.24 27.63
CA SER A 368 18.72 -4.67 27.00
C SER A 368 19.85 -3.66 27.26
N PRO A 369 21.14 -4.08 27.33
CA PRO A 369 22.26 -3.14 27.14
C PRO A 369 21.94 -2.27 25.92
N PRO A 370 22.36 -0.98 25.90
CA PRO A 370 21.80 0.02 25.01
C PRO A 370 21.71 -0.52 23.58
N ILE A 371 20.49 -0.95 23.21
CA ILE A 371 20.22 -1.52 21.89
C ILE A 371 20.73 -0.51 20.88
N ALA A 372 21.47 -0.99 19.88
CA ALA A 372 21.98 -0.16 18.79
C ALA A 372 20.87 0.80 18.30
N ALA A 373 21.23 2.07 18.09
CA ALA A 373 20.27 3.11 17.71
C ALA A 373 19.42 2.70 16.50
N ASP A 374 20.00 1.92 15.59
CA ASP A 374 19.37 1.36 14.41
C ASP A 374 18.25 0.37 14.73
N ALA A 375 18.46 -0.54 15.68
CA ALA A 375 17.41 -1.47 16.10
C ALA A 375 16.25 -0.74 16.81
N ARG A 376 16.53 0.34 17.55
CA ARG A 376 15.46 1.21 18.11
C ARG A 376 14.65 1.89 17.00
N GLN A 377 15.31 2.39 15.97
CA GLN A 377 14.66 2.99 14.79
C GLN A 377 13.83 1.97 14.00
N ALA A 378 14.32 0.73 13.88
CA ALA A 378 13.58 -0.37 13.29
C ALA A 378 12.29 -0.68 14.06
N ILE A 379 12.39 -0.78 15.39
CA ILE A 379 11.22 -0.96 16.28
C ILE A 379 10.23 0.20 16.12
N ASP A 380 10.70 1.45 16.14
CA ASP A 380 9.83 2.63 15.96
C ASP A 380 9.08 2.60 14.62
N THR A 381 9.77 2.20 13.55
CA THR A 381 9.17 2.07 12.23
C THR A 381 8.10 0.96 12.22
N SER A 382 8.35 -0.17 12.88
CA SER A 382 7.38 -1.25 13.00
C SER A 382 6.12 -0.84 13.78
N LEU A 383 6.26 -0.06 14.85
CA LEU A 383 5.14 0.44 15.64
C LEU A 383 4.28 1.42 14.84
N LEU A 384 4.90 2.31 14.07
CA LEU A 384 4.18 3.24 13.17
C LEU A 384 3.48 2.50 12.02
N ALA A 385 4.14 1.49 11.44
CA ALA A 385 3.56 0.64 10.41
C ALA A 385 2.38 -0.19 10.92
N ALA A 386 2.30 -0.48 12.22
CA ALA A 386 1.14 -1.13 12.83
C ALA A 386 0.01 -0.13 13.15
N SER A 387 0.34 1.09 13.61
CA SER A 387 -0.65 2.04 14.13
C SER A 387 -1.35 2.91 13.09
N ILE A 388 -0.74 3.13 11.92
CA ILE A 388 -1.30 4.02 10.88
C ILE A 388 -2.21 3.27 9.90
N PRO A 389 -1.80 2.14 9.29
CA PRO A 389 -2.59 1.55 8.21
C PRO A 389 -3.87 0.87 8.67
N ALA A 390 -3.86 0.16 9.80
CA ALA A 390 -5.05 -0.54 10.29
C ALA A 390 -6.22 0.43 10.56
N PRO A 391 -6.00 1.62 11.15
CA PRO A 391 -7.08 2.59 11.31
C PRO A 391 -7.48 3.36 10.06
N LEU A 392 -6.55 3.64 9.15
CA LEU A 392 -6.94 4.19 7.85
C LEU A 392 -7.80 3.19 7.09
N PHE A 393 -7.42 1.92 7.15
CA PHE A 393 -8.19 0.80 6.61
C PHE A 393 -9.58 0.71 7.27
N ILE A 394 -9.67 0.70 8.61
CA ILE A 394 -10.97 0.63 9.29
C ILE A 394 -11.85 1.84 8.97
N SER A 395 -11.27 3.04 8.81
CA SER A 395 -12.02 4.25 8.47
C SER A 395 -12.64 4.17 7.08
N VAL A 396 -11.88 3.71 6.08
CA VAL A 396 -12.38 3.49 4.72
C VAL A 396 -13.48 2.43 4.69
N ILE A 397 -13.27 1.36 5.44
CA ILE A 397 -14.23 0.25 5.56
C ILE A 397 -15.52 0.69 6.26
N LEU A 398 -15.44 1.43 7.37
CA LEU A 398 -16.61 1.96 8.07
C LEU A 398 -17.41 2.93 7.20
N PHE A 399 -16.73 3.77 6.43
CA PHE A 399 -17.40 4.65 5.47
C PHE A 399 -18.21 3.85 4.44
N LEU A 400 -17.62 2.77 3.92
CA LEU A 400 -18.33 1.86 3.01
C LEU A 400 -19.54 1.21 3.68
N TRP A 401 -19.40 0.74 4.93
CA TRP A 401 -20.48 0.13 5.70
C TRP A 401 -21.63 1.07 5.98
N ILE A 402 -21.33 2.30 6.36
CA ILE A 402 -22.35 3.34 6.56
C ILE A 402 -23.11 3.61 5.27
N GLY A 403 -22.42 3.61 4.13
CA GLY A 403 -23.05 3.70 2.82
C GLY A 403 -24.05 2.57 2.57
N VAL A 404 -23.62 1.33 2.80
CA VAL A 404 -24.48 0.14 2.65
C VAL A 404 -25.66 0.19 3.63
N ALA A 405 -25.44 0.47 4.91
CA ALA A 405 -26.49 0.59 5.91
C ALA A 405 -27.51 1.69 5.56
N SER A 406 -27.04 2.84 5.04
CA SER A 406 -27.91 3.94 4.58
C SER A 406 -28.75 3.57 3.36
N MET A 407 -28.26 2.68 2.50
CA MET A 407 -29.05 2.14 1.39
C MET A 407 -30.11 1.19 1.91
N LEU A 408 -29.74 0.30 2.85
CA LEU A 408 -30.63 -0.68 3.46
C LEU A 408 -31.74 -0.06 4.31
N SER A 409 -31.46 1.04 5.02
CA SER A 409 -32.46 1.73 5.85
C SER A 409 -33.56 2.43 5.04
N ARG A 410 -33.34 2.72 3.77
CA ARG A 410 -34.34 3.30 2.86
C ARG A 410 -35.32 2.28 2.30
N SER A 411 -35.05 1.00 2.51
CA SER A 411 -35.83 -0.11 1.99
C SER A 411 -36.69 -0.74 3.06
N GLN A 412 -37.78 -1.41 2.67
CA GLN A 412 -38.74 -2.07 3.56
C GLN A 412 -38.18 -3.33 4.26
N PHE A 413 -36.89 -3.34 4.60
CA PHE A 413 -36.14 -4.46 5.17
C PHE A 413 -36.40 -4.71 6.66
N GLU A 414 -37.37 -4.04 7.28
CA GLU A 414 -37.81 -4.31 8.65
C GLU A 414 -38.29 -5.76 8.86
N ARG A 415 -38.47 -6.55 7.78
CA ARG A 415 -38.99 -7.93 7.81
C ARG A 415 -37.94 -9.05 7.84
N LEU A 416 -36.64 -8.73 7.86
CA LEU A 416 -35.61 -9.78 7.99
C LEU A 416 -35.64 -10.40 9.39
N ALA A 417 -35.38 -11.70 9.49
CA ALA A 417 -35.69 -12.51 10.66
C ALA A 417 -34.87 -12.12 11.90
N GLN A 418 -35.30 -12.60 13.07
CA GLN A 418 -34.54 -12.47 14.31
C GLN A 418 -33.16 -13.13 14.14
N PRO A 419 -32.05 -12.36 14.20
CA PRO A 419 -30.69 -12.91 14.08
C PRO A 419 -30.41 -13.91 15.21
N VAL A 420 -29.41 -14.80 15.09
CA VAL A 420 -29.00 -15.66 16.23
C VAL A 420 -28.56 -14.77 17.39
N SER A 421 -28.02 -13.59 17.08
CA SER A 421 -27.67 -12.55 18.03
C SER A 421 -28.85 -12.13 18.89
N SER A 422 -30.11 -12.33 18.48
CA SER A 422 -31.28 -12.12 19.34
C SER A 422 -31.21 -12.96 20.63
N LEU A 423 -30.60 -14.16 20.58
CA LEU A 423 -30.40 -15.04 21.74
C LEU A 423 -29.35 -14.50 22.73
N PHE A 424 -28.40 -13.69 22.26
CA PHE A 424 -27.28 -13.20 23.07
C PHE A 424 -27.35 -11.69 23.36
N PHE A 425 -28.01 -10.93 22.49
CA PHE A 425 -27.92 -9.48 22.39
C PHE A 425 -29.28 -8.80 22.16
N GLY A 426 -30.35 -9.55 21.90
CA GLY A 426 -31.73 -9.04 21.79
C GLY A 426 -32.06 -8.22 20.54
N ASP A 427 -31.21 -8.23 19.52
CA ASP A 427 -31.46 -7.49 18.27
C ASP A 427 -32.52 -8.21 17.42
N ASN A 428 -33.45 -7.46 16.81
CA ASN A 428 -34.62 -8.04 16.13
C ASN A 428 -34.53 -8.01 14.59
N THR A 429 -33.58 -7.27 14.01
CA THR A 429 -33.42 -7.13 12.54
C THR A 429 -31.95 -7.04 12.11
N ILE A 430 -31.64 -7.38 10.85
CA ILE A 430 -30.28 -7.18 10.29
C ILE A 430 -29.86 -5.71 10.32
N LEU A 431 -30.79 -4.78 10.07
CA LEU A 431 -30.46 -3.36 10.13
C LEU A 431 -30.03 -2.97 11.55
N SER A 432 -30.78 -3.40 12.57
CA SER A 432 -30.41 -3.17 13.98
C SER A 432 -29.09 -3.82 14.34
N LEU A 433 -28.83 -5.03 13.82
CA LEU A 433 -27.54 -5.69 13.94
C LEU A 433 -26.47 -4.79 13.31
N MET A 434 -26.53 -4.48 12.02
CA MET A 434 -25.56 -3.64 11.30
C MET A 434 -25.33 -2.28 11.95
N GLU A 435 -26.36 -1.60 12.43
CA GLU A 435 -26.25 -0.33 13.17
C GLU A 435 -25.48 -0.53 14.48
N ARG A 436 -25.78 -1.61 15.22
CA ARG A 436 -25.01 -2.01 16.40
C ARG A 436 -23.57 -2.39 16.03
N LEU A 437 -23.34 -3.04 14.89
CA LEU A 437 -22.00 -3.42 14.43
C LEU A 437 -21.15 -2.19 14.09
N ILE A 438 -21.77 -1.22 13.41
CA ILE A 438 -21.16 0.07 13.10
C ILE A 438 -20.87 0.81 14.41
N SER A 439 -21.78 0.77 15.40
CA SER A 439 -21.58 1.44 16.69
C SER A 439 -20.56 0.75 17.60
N LEU A 440 -20.42 -0.57 17.55
CA LEU A 440 -19.35 -1.32 18.22
C LEU A 440 -17.98 -1.01 17.60
N SER A 441 -17.94 -0.87 16.27
CA SER A 441 -16.71 -0.52 15.55
C SER A 441 -16.34 0.96 15.70
N ALA A 442 -17.35 1.83 15.83
CA ALA A 442 -17.23 3.25 16.13
C ALA A 442 -17.45 3.51 17.62
N SER A 443 -16.68 2.82 18.47
CA SER A 443 -16.75 2.99 19.94
C SER A 443 -16.70 4.48 20.35
N PRO A 444 -17.18 4.85 21.54
CA PRO A 444 -17.02 6.23 22.03
C PRO A 444 -15.58 6.73 22.04
N ALA A 445 -14.58 5.83 22.10
CA ALA A 445 -13.16 6.21 21.98
C ALA A 445 -12.69 6.40 20.55
N PHE A 446 -13.47 6.01 19.54
CA PHE A 446 -13.17 6.27 18.14
C PHE A 446 -13.10 7.77 17.84
N LEU A 447 -13.90 8.61 18.51
CA LEU A 447 -13.83 10.07 18.36
C LEU A 447 -12.55 10.67 18.99
N PRO A 448 -12.21 10.41 20.27
CA PRO A 448 -10.90 10.74 20.84
C PRO A 448 -9.74 10.20 20.01
N TYR A 449 -9.88 9.01 19.45
CA TYR A 449 -8.91 8.42 18.54
C TYR A 449 -8.76 9.24 17.26
N LEU A 450 -9.85 9.58 16.57
CA LEU A 450 -9.81 10.41 15.37
C LEU A 450 -9.24 11.81 15.70
N ALA A 451 -9.59 12.38 16.85
CA ALA A 451 -9.00 13.61 17.34
C ALA A 451 -7.49 13.47 17.57
N SER A 452 -7.01 12.34 18.09
CA SER A 452 -5.58 12.05 18.23
C SER A 452 -4.89 11.92 16.88
N LEU A 453 -5.50 11.28 15.89
CA LEU A 453 -4.98 11.21 14.52
C LEU A 453 -4.93 12.60 13.87
N LEU A 454 -5.98 13.40 14.04
CA LEU A 454 -6.01 14.77 13.54
C LEU A 454 -4.93 15.60 14.21
N LEU A 455 -4.75 15.49 15.53
CA LEU A 455 -3.67 16.15 16.25
C LEU A 455 -2.30 15.71 15.73
N ALA A 456 -2.09 14.39 15.57
CA ALA A 456 -0.87 13.85 14.98
C ALA A 456 -0.61 14.42 13.58
N PHE A 457 -1.65 14.46 12.74
CA PHE A 457 -1.58 15.04 11.40
C PHE A 457 -1.25 16.54 11.45
N PHE A 458 -1.93 17.33 12.30
CA PHE A 458 -1.63 18.75 12.49
C PHE A 458 -0.21 18.99 12.97
N CYS A 459 0.29 18.19 13.94
CA CYS A 459 1.68 18.25 14.37
C CYS A 459 2.64 17.98 13.20
N ALA A 460 2.36 16.96 12.38
CA ALA A 460 3.18 16.66 11.20
C ALA A 460 3.16 17.83 10.19
N VAL A 461 1.98 18.36 9.89
CA VAL A 461 1.79 19.51 8.98
C VAL A 461 2.52 20.74 9.49
N ILE A 462 2.36 21.11 10.78
CA ILE A 462 3.07 22.25 11.39
C ILE A 462 4.59 22.05 11.28
N GLY A 463 5.06 20.81 11.48
CA GLY A 463 6.48 20.48 11.37
C GLY A 463 7.07 20.75 9.98
N VAL A 464 6.29 20.57 8.91
CA VAL A 464 6.73 20.78 7.52
C VAL A 464 6.12 22.03 6.87
N ALA A 465 5.28 22.80 7.57
CA ALA A 465 4.49 23.87 6.97
C ALA A 465 5.34 24.94 6.28
N PRO A 466 6.44 25.45 6.87
CA PRO A 466 7.31 26.40 6.18
C PRO A 466 7.97 25.83 4.92
N SER A 467 8.30 24.54 4.92
CA SER A 467 8.79 23.84 3.74
C SER A 467 7.72 23.74 2.64
N ILE A 468 6.47 23.47 3.01
CA ILE A 468 5.33 23.49 2.06
C ILE A 468 5.10 24.92 1.53
N ILE A 469 5.23 25.94 2.38
CA ILE A 469 5.12 27.33 1.94
C ILE A 469 6.25 27.67 0.95
N ALA A 470 7.49 27.28 1.25
CA ALA A 470 8.62 27.46 0.34
C ALA A 470 8.49 26.65 -0.96
N GLU A 471 7.75 25.53 -0.95
CA GLU A 471 7.39 24.78 -2.14
C GLU A 471 6.38 25.54 -3.01
N LEU A 472 5.39 26.18 -2.40
CA LEU A 472 4.35 26.93 -3.12
C LEU A 472 4.80 28.34 -3.55
N ALA A 473 5.68 28.95 -2.77
CA ALA A 473 6.18 30.31 -2.93
C ALA A 473 7.67 30.35 -2.55
N PRO A 474 8.57 29.89 -3.44
CA PRO A 474 10.00 29.87 -3.16
C PRO A 474 10.51 31.29 -2.89
N PRO A 475 11.33 31.49 -1.84
CA PRO A 475 11.91 32.80 -1.56
C PRO A 475 12.86 33.21 -2.69
N LYS A 476 12.95 34.52 -2.94
CA LYS A 476 13.94 35.06 -3.89
C LYS A 476 15.35 34.76 -3.35
N PRO A 477 16.32 34.40 -4.20
CA PRO A 477 17.71 34.25 -3.78
C PRO A 477 18.20 35.54 -3.08
N PRO A 478 18.94 35.42 -1.95
CA PRO A 478 20.31 34.90 -1.96
C PRO A 478 20.60 33.72 -1.02
N HIS A 479 21.83 33.20 -1.13
CA HIS A 479 22.36 31.95 -0.55
C HIS A 479 22.59 31.99 0.96
N ALA A 480 22.58 30.79 1.59
CA ALA A 480 23.16 30.48 2.91
C ALA A 480 23.04 31.63 3.95
N ASP A 481 21.87 32.22 3.98
CA ASP A 481 21.51 33.43 4.70
C ASP A 481 20.60 33.10 5.90
N ALA A 482 20.30 34.10 6.73
CA ALA A 482 19.43 33.92 7.89
C ALA A 482 18.10 33.20 7.57
N PRO A 483 17.42 33.47 6.43
CA PRO A 483 16.29 32.66 5.94
C PRO A 483 16.59 31.15 5.79
N SER A 484 17.70 30.78 5.15
CA SER A 484 18.10 29.39 4.98
C SER A 484 18.35 28.68 6.33
N TYR A 485 19.03 29.34 7.26
CA TYR A 485 19.23 28.81 8.62
C TYR A 485 17.90 28.66 9.38
N SER A 486 17.01 29.67 9.29
CA SER A 486 15.72 29.67 9.96
C SER A 486 14.82 28.53 9.47
N LEU A 487 14.71 28.38 8.14
CA LEU A 487 13.93 27.33 7.52
C LEU A 487 14.50 25.94 7.83
N GLY A 488 15.83 25.79 7.76
CA GLY A 488 16.53 24.57 8.12
C GLY A 488 16.31 24.14 9.58
N ASN A 489 16.44 25.09 10.52
CA ASN A 489 16.22 24.90 11.95
C ASN A 489 14.75 24.60 12.28
N TRP A 490 13.80 25.28 11.62
CA TRP A 490 12.39 24.97 11.75
C TRP A 490 12.13 23.51 11.39
N LEU A 491 12.63 23.07 10.22
CA LEU A 491 12.41 21.72 9.75
C LEU A 491 13.08 20.67 10.65
N ASP A 492 14.25 20.96 11.25
CA ASP A 492 14.83 20.11 12.30
C ASP A 492 13.93 20.00 13.53
N GLY A 493 13.35 21.12 13.98
CA GLY A 493 12.30 21.15 14.99
C GLY A 493 11.07 20.35 14.55
N GLY A 494 10.68 20.47 13.29
CA GLY A 494 9.59 19.77 12.64
C GLY A 494 9.76 18.26 12.67
N PHE A 495 10.97 17.73 12.44
CA PHE A 495 11.27 16.30 12.61
C PHE A 495 11.15 15.82 14.05
N ARG A 496 11.37 16.69 15.04
CA ARG A 496 11.10 16.37 16.45
C ARG A 496 9.60 16.37 16.73
N ILE A 497 8.86 17.35 16.20
CA ILE A 497 7.39 17.38 16.27
C ILE A 497 6.79 16.15 15.58
N MET A 498 7.35 15.68 14.46
CA MET A 498 6.89 14.46 13.79
C MET A 498 7.12 13.19 14.63
N ARG A 499 8.15 13.15 15.50
CA ARG A 499 8.28 12.06 16.48
C ARG A 499 7.13 12.11 17.50
N PHE A 500 6.79 13.31 17.96
CA PHE A 500 5.63 13.50 18.85
C PHE A 500 4.32 13.13 18.15
N SER A 501 4.12 13.52 16.89
CA SER A 501 3.00 13.08 16.04
C SER A 501 2.89 11.56 16.00
N GLY A 502 4.02 10.87 15.76
CA GLY A 502 4.09 9.42 15.83
C GLY A 502 3.65 8.88 17.19
N LEU A 503 4.13 9.46 18.29
CA LEU A 503 3.72 9.08 19.65
C LEU A 503 2.21 9.28 19.87
N VAL A 504 1.63 10.40 19.44
CA VAL A 504 0.19 10.66 19.55
C VAL A 504 -0.60 9.60 18.78
N ALA A 505 -0.18 9.24 17.57
CA ALA A 505 -0.81 8.17 16.79
C ALA A 505 -0.69 6.80 17.48
N LEU A 506 0.45 6.50 18.11
CA LEU A 506 0.65 5.30 18.92
C LEU A 506 -0.28 5.27 20.13
N VAL A 507 -0.36 6.36 20.91
CA VAL A 507 -1.26 6.47 22.07
C VAL A 507 -2.71 6.30 21.64
N GLY A 508 -3.11 6.96 20.55
CA GLY A 508 -4.45 6.81 19.98
C GLY A 508 -4.78 5.36 19.66
N PHE A 509 -3.89 4.69 18.93
CA PHE A 509 -4.17 3.34 18.44
C PHE A 509 -4.07 2.26 19.53
N PHE A 510 -3.03 2.30 20.36
CA PHE A 510 -2.76 1.24 21.34
C PHE A 510 -3.42 1.46 22.69
N ILE A 511 -3.83 2.68 23.03
CA ILE A 511 -4.40 2.99 24.35
C ILE A 511 -5.86 3.42 24.21
N LEU A 512 -6.15 4.46 23.41
CA LEU A 512 -7.51 5.00 23.34
C LEU A 512 -8.50 4.00 22.74
N LEU A 513 -8.19 3.39 21.59
CA LEU A 513 -9.10 2.43 20.95
C LEU A 513 -9.39 1.20 21.82
N PRO A 514 -8.37 0.46 22.35
CA PRO A 514 -8.64 -0.68 23.22
C PRO A 514 -9.32 -0.28 24.53
N GLY A 515 -8.90 0.83 25.14
CA GLY A 515 -9.52 1.34 26.36
C GLY A 515 -11.00 1.64 26.17
N GLY A 516 -11.38 2.28 25.06
CA GLY A 516 -12.77 2.52 24.72
C GLY A 516 -13.57 1.27 24.45
N ALA A 517 -13.00 0.31 23.73
CA ALA A 517 -13.64 -0.97 23.50
C ALA A 517 -13.92 -1.68 24.84
N ILE A 518 -12.93 -1.76 25.74
CA ILE A 518 -13.07 -2.37 27.07
C ILE A 518 -14.19 -1.70 27.87
N VAL A 519 -14.21 -0.36 27.91
CA VAL A 519 -15.27 0.39 28.62
C VAL A 519 -16.65 0.09 28.03
N GLN A 520 -16.78 0.12 26.70
CA GLN A 520 -18.03 -0.17 26.01
C GLN A 520 -18.52 -1.60 26.30
N TYR A 521 -17.64 -2.60 26.28
CA TYR A 521 -18.00 -3.99 26.59
C TYR A 521 -18.25 -4.24 28.08
N ALA A 522 -17.57 -3.53 28.98
CA ALA A 522 -17.80 -3.63 30.42
C ALA A 522 -19.19 -3.09 30.81
N ASP A 523 -19.65 -2.02 30.18
CA ASP A 523 -21.00 -1.47 30.39
C ASP A 523 -22.09 -2.41 29.84
N LEU A 524 -21.83 -3.07 28.71
CA LEU A 524 -22.66 -4.16 28.18
C LEU A 524 -22.82 -5.31 29.20
N TYR A 525 -21.73 -5.67 29.90
CA TYR A 525 -21.75 -6.72 30.92
C TYR A 525 -22.56 -6.33 32.17
N LYS A 526 -22.48 -5.06 32.59
CA LYS A 526 -23.28 -4.52 33.71
C LYS A 526 -24.76 -4.41 33.40
N PHE A 527 -25.13 -4.29 32.12
CA PHE A 527 -26.51 -4.23 31.66
C PHE A 527 -27.19 -5.61 31.67
N ALA A 528 -26.43 -6.70 31.46
CA ALA A 528 -26.95 -8.07 31.51
C ALA A 528 -27.21 -8.57 32.93
N ASP A 529 -26.52 -8.03 33.94
CA ASP A 529 -26.52 -8.55 35.31
C ASP A 529 -27.54 -7.85 36.24
N ASN A 530 -28.10 -6.71 35.84
CA ASN A 530 -29.05 -5.95 36.66
C ASN A 530 -30.40 -5.77 35.94
N GLY A 531 -31.32 -6.72 36.13
CA GLY A 531 -32.73 -6.63 35.72
C GLY A 531 -33.54 -5.49 36.37
N ALA A 532 -32.89 -4.54 37.04
CA ALA A 532 -33.52 -3.41 37.71
C ALA A 532 -32.53 -2.23 37.82
N LEU A 533 -32.47 -1.36 36.81
CA LEU A 533 -31.99 0.03 36.94
C LEU A 533 -32.34 0.83 35.66
N GLY A 534 -33.64 1.09 35.51
CA GLY A 534 -34.23 1.90 34.43
C GLY A 534 -34.04 3.40 34.56
N SER A 535 -32.84 3.91 34.85
CA SER A 535 -32.62 5.38 34.86
C SER A 535 -31.18 5.85 34.69
N TRP A 536 -30.33 5.15 33.92
CA TRP A 536 -29.16 5.84 33.37
C TRP A 536 -29.63 6.77 32.24
N PRO A 537 -29.30 8.09 32.25
CA PRO A 537 -29.89 9.03 31.31
C PRO A 537 -29.59 8.62 29.86
N ALA A 538 -30.52 8.90 28.95
CA ALA A 538 -30.40 8.75 27.50
C ALA A 538 -29.14 9.39 26.86
N GLY A 539 -28.27 10.04 27.64
CA GLY A 539 -27.00 10.63 27.25
C GLY A 539 -25.92 9.66 26.75
N SER A 540 -25.92 8.38 27.15
CA SER A 540 -24.93 7.39 26.67
C SER A 540 -25.23 6.89 25.25
N VAL A 541 -26.52 6.72 24.90
CA VAL A 541 -26.95 6.49 23.51
C VAL A 541 -26.72 7.73 22.65
N VAL A 542 -26.85 8.93 23.22
CA VAL A 542 -26.50 10.20 22.56
C VAL A 542 -24.97 10.37 22.39
N ALA A 543 -24.13 9.79 23.24
CA ALA A 543 -22.67 9.83 23.07
C ALA A 543 -22.19 8.85 21.96
N VAL A 544 -22.76 7.65 21.89
CA VAL A 544 -22.49 6.68 20.83
C VAL A 544 -23.10 7.15 19.49
N GLY A 545 -24.35 7.58 19.51
CA GLY A 545 -25.00 8.25 18.39
C GLY A 545 -24.29 9.54 18.00
N GLY A 546 -23.74 10.28 18.95
CA GLY A 546 -22.92 11.47 18.74
C GLY A 546 -21.59 11.18 18.05
N SER A 547 -20.98 10.02 18.30
CA SER A 547 -19.76 9.59 17.60
C SER A 547 -20.03 9.12 16.16
N ALA A 548 -21.15 8.42 15.92
CA ALA A 548 -21.60 8.08 14.57
C ALA A 548 -22.09 9.32 13.82
N VAL A 549 -22.78 10.26 14.48
CA VAL A 549 -23.20 11.56 13.93
C VAL A 549 -21.99 12.48 13.71
N ALA A 550 -20.98 12.48 14.58
CA ALA A 550 -19.74 13.23 14.38
C ALA A 550 -18.89 12.60 13.28
N PHE A 551 -18.85 11.27 13.16
CA PHE A 551 -18.25 10.59 12.02
C PHE A 551 -19.03 10.91 10.76
N LEU A 552 -20.37 10.87 10.77
CA LEU A 552 -21.23 11.25 9.65
C LEU A 552 -21.15 12.74 9.33
N ALA A 553 -20.94 13.62 10.31
CA ALA A 553 -20.79 15.06 10.14
C ALA A 553 -19.40 15.38 9.60
N ALA A 554 -18.36 14.71 10.10
CA ALA A 554 -17.02 14.72 9.50
C ALA A 554 -17.08 14.15 8.08
N SER A 555 -17.79 13.04 7.87
CA SER A 555 -17.98 12.40 6.56
C SER A 555 -18.77 13.29 5.61
N LYS A 556 -19.82 13.97 6.08
CA LYS A 556 -20.61 14.96 5.31
C LYS A 556 -19.83 16.26 5.13
N PHE A 557 -18.91 16.60 6.02
CA PHE A 557 -17.97 17.70 5.83
C PHE A 557 -16.94 17.33 4.75
N PHE A 558 -16.43 16.09 4.75
CA PHE A 558 -15.53 15.55 3.73
C PHE A 558 -16.22 15.21 2.40
N ALA A 559 -17.50 14.86 2.41
CA ALA A 559 -18.31 14.53 1.22
C ALA A 559 -19.05 15.75 0.65
N GLY A 560 -19.44 16.70 1.52
CA GLY A 560 -20.10 17.96 1.19
C GLY A 560 -19.13 19.07 0.84
N ALA A 561 -17.89 19.05 1.36
CA ALA A 561 -16.77 19.62 0.63
C ALA A 561 -16.65 18.80 -0.65
N SER A 562 -17.21 19.31 -1.75
CA SER A 562 -17.32 18.57 -3.01
C SER A 562 -16.08 17.72 -3.27
N LEU A 563 -16.24 16.49 -3.80
CA LEU A 563 -15.12 15.68 -4.29
C LEU A 563 -14.10 16.48 -5.11
N ARG A 564 -14.53 17.60 -5.75
CA ARG A 564 -13.67 18.62 -6.38
C ARG A 564 -12.81 19.46 -5.44
N SER A 565 -13.30 19.89 -4.29
CA SER A 565 -12.51 20.60 -3.28
C SER A 565 -11.53 19.67 -2.58
N PHE A 566 -11.96 18.44 -2.25
CA PHE A 566 -11.06 17.41 -1.74
C PHE A 566 -10.01 17.03 -2.79
N SER A 567 -10.40 16.86 -4.06
CA SER A 567 -9.43 16.58 -5.13
C SER A 567 -8.44 17.73 -5.33
N ARG A 568 -8.86 19.00 -5.27
CA ARG A 568 -7.93 20.15 -5.37
C ARG A 568 -6.93 20.21 -4.21
N PHE A 569 -7.37 19.92 -2.99
CA PHE A 569 -6.48 19.84 -1.83
C PHE A 569 -5.53 18.63 -1.93
N PHE A 570 -6.05 17.46 -2.31
CA PHE A 570 -5.26 16.25 -2.52
C PHE A 570 -4.24 16.41 -3.65
N MET A 571 -4.60 17.11 -4.73
CA MET A 571 -3.69 17.46 -5.83
C MET A 571 -2.53 18.35 -5.36
N ARG A 572 -2.72 19.18 -4.33
CA ARG A 572 -1.64 19.98 -3.72
C ARG A 572 -0.77 19.18 -2.75
N LEU A 573 -1.36 18.20 -2.05
CA LEU A 573 -0.62 17.25 -1.21
C LEU A 573 0.02 16.09 -2.00
N ARG A 574 -0.23 16.04 -3.31
CA ARG A 574 0.22 14.98 -4.20
C ARG A 574 1.72 14.73 -4.10
N VAL A 575 2.55 15.77 -3.98
CA VAL A 575 4.02 15.59 -3.88
C VAL A 575 4.42 14.71 -2.69
N VAL A 576 3.78 14.89 -1.53
CA VAL A 576 4.05 14.10 -0.32
C VAL A 576 3.52 12.67 -0.47
N VAL A 577 2.33 12.53 -1.04
CA VAL A 577 1.70 11.22 -1.30
C VAL A 577 2.52 10.42 -2.32
N ASP A 578 2.93 11.06 -3.42
CA ASP A 578 3.75 10.48 -4.48
C ASP A 578 5.10 10.04 -3.91
N THR A 579 5.73 10.83 -3.03
CA THR A 579 6.96 10.42 -2.32
C THR A 579 6.76 9.14 -1.51
N ALA A 580 5.64 9.03 -0.76
CA ALA A 580 5.34 7.83 0.02
C ALA A 580 5.03 6.62 -0.89
N ILE A 581 4.32 6.84 -2.00
CA ILE A 581 4.02 5.82 -3.02
C ILE A 581 5.31 5.35 -3.72
N ASP A 582 6.26 6.24 -3.99
CA ASP A 582 7.54 5.89 -4.59
C ASP A 582 8.39 5.02 -3.67
N VAL A 583 8.46 5.35 -2.38
CA VAL A 583 9.11 4.49 -1.37
C VAL A 583 8.41 3.13 -1.29
N ASP A 584 7.08 3.13 -1.26
CA ASP A 584 6.25 1.92 -1.26
C ASP A 584 6.57 1.02 -2.46
N ASN A 585 6.55 1.58 -3.67
CA ASN A 585 6.80 0.86 -4.91
C ASN A 585 8.25 0.37 -4.98
N TRP A 586 9.22 1.15 -4.52
CA TRP A 586 10.64 0.80 -4.53
C TRP A 586 10.99 -0.36 -3.59
N LEU A 587 10.31 -0.44 -2.44
CA LEU A 587 10.49 -1.50 -1.44
C LEU A 587 9.56 -2.70 -1.64
N ARG A 588 8.74 -2.68 -2.70
CA ARG A 588 7.75 -3.72 -2.95
C ARG A 588 8.38 -5.07 -3.27
N GLU A 589 8.10 -6.05 -2.41
CA GLU A 589 8.62 -7.41 -2.53
C GLU A 589 7.95 -8.28 -3.61
N ARG A 590 6.73 -7.93 -4.04
CA ARG A 590 5.87 -8.82 -4.84
C ARG A 590 5.04 -8.06 -5.88
N PRO A 591 4.65 -8.72 -6.98
CA PRO A 591 4.97 -10.11 -7.36
C PRO A 591 6.43 -10.30 -7.80
N PHE A 592 7.01 -11.48 -7.53
CA PHE A 592 8.37 -11.82 -7.95
C PHE A 592 8.52 -11.76 -9.48
N GLY A 593 9.69 -11.33 -9.96
CA GLY A 593 9.97 -11.18 -11.39
C GLY A 593 9.22 -10.05 -12.10
N ALA A 594 8.42 -9.26 -11.37
CA ALA A 594 7.68 -8.11 -11.91
C ALA A 594 7.57 -6.96 -10.88
N THR A 595 8.52 -6.87 -9.95
CA THR A 595 8.57 -5.77 -8.99
C THR A 595 8.92 -4.44 -9.70
N PRO A 596 8.42 -3.28 -9.23
CA PRO A 596 8.82 -1.99 -9.78
C PRO A 596 10.35 -1.80 -9.77
N ARG A 597 11.02 -2.19 -8.68
CA ARG A 597 12.49 -2.14 -8.56
C ARG A 597 13.19 -2.90 -9.69
N LEU A 598 12.77 -4.13 -10.01
CA LEU A 598 13.35 -4.91 -11.11
C LEU A 598 13.21 -4.18 -12.45
N ARG A 599 12.02 -3.67 -12.75
CA ARG A 599 11.75 -3.00 -14.03
C ARG A 599 12.63 -1.75 -14.18
N ILE A 600 12.75 -0.98 -13.10
CA ILE A 600 13.57 0.25 -13.04
C ILE A 600 15.05 -0.10 -13.19
N MET A 601 15.57 -1.05 -12.41
CA MET A 601 16.99 -1.45 -12.47
C MET A 601 17.35 -2.09 -13.81
N ALA A 602 16.48 -2.90 -14.42
CA ALA A 602 16.73 -3.50 -15.73
C ALA A 602 16.81 -2.43 -16.83
N ARG A 603 15.87 -1.46 -16.81
CA ARG A 603 15.90 -0.31 -17.72
C ARG A 603 17.19 0.50 -17.52
N TYR A 604 17.55 0.78 -16.28
CA TYR A 604 18.76 1.54 -15.96
C TYR A 604 20.03 0.80 -16.42
N ALA A 605 20.14 -0.50 -16.15
CA ALA A 605 21.29 -1.30 -16.56
C ALA A 605 21.46 -1.30 -18.10
N SER A 606 20.34 -1.37 -18.82
CA SER A 606 20.33 -1.34 -20.28
C SER A 606 20.78 0.04 -20.81
N LEU A 607 20.34 1.13 -20.18
CA LEU A 607 20.83 2.47 -20.50
C LEU A 607 22.33 2.61 -20.20
N LEU A 608 22.80 2.14 -19.04
CA LEU A 608 24.22 2.17 -18.70
C LEU A 608 25.07 1.36 -19.69
N SER A 609 24.63 0.17 -20.09
CA SER A 609 25.33 -0.59 -21.14
C SER A 609 25.37 0.16 -22.46
N HIS A 610 24.24 0.77 -22.86
CA HIS A 610 24.20 1.61 -24.06
C HIS A 610 25.21 2.76 -23.98
N LEU A 611 25.30 3.46 -22.84
CA LEU A 611 26.26 4.56 -22.63
C LEU A 611 27.71 4.08 -22.64
N ALA A 612 27.98 2.91 -22.05
CA ALA A 612 29.29 2.28 -22.08
C ALA A 612 29.74 1.98 -23.53
N ASP A 613 28.81 1.55 -24.38
CA ASP A 613 29.08 1.27 -25.81
C ASP A 613 29.31 2.54 -26.64
N GLN A 614 28.78 3.69 -26.21
CA GLN A 614 29.06 4.98 -26.86
C GLN A 614 30.47 5.52 -26.54
N GLY A 615 31.14 5.00 -25.50
CA GLY A 615 32.53 5.33 -25.20
C GLY A 615 32.76 6.74 -24.65
N TYR A 616 31.78 7.34 -23.95
CA TYR A 616 31.94 8.66 -23.31
C TYR A 616 33.17 8.68 -22.38
N GLY A 617 33.90 9.80 -22.38
CA GLY A 617 35.08 9.98 -21.53
C GLY A 617 34.75 10.20 -20.05
N LYS A 618 33.58 10.78 -19.78
CA LYS A 618 33.06 11.09 -18.45
C LYS A 618 31.53 10.95 -18.48
N ILE A 619 30.96 10.39 -17.42
CA ILE A 619 29.52 10.24 -17.25
C ILE A 619 29.09 10.99 -16.01
N VAL A 620 28.18 11.94 -16.16
CA VAL A 620 27.58 12.68 -15.05
C VAL A 620 26.14 12.24 -14.90
N ILE A 621 25.83 11.63 -13.76
CA ILE A 621 24.49 11.20 -13.42
C ILE A 621 23.87 12.24 -12.52
N VAL A 622 22.79 12.88 -12.98
CA VAL A 622 22.03 13.84 -12.19
C VAL A 622 20.77 13.14 -11.67
N ALA A 623 20.65 13.05 -10.35
CA ALA A 623 19.58 12.31 -9.71
C ALA A 623 18.84 13.21 -8.70
N HIS A 624 17.52 13.33 -8.86
CA HIS A 624 16.68 14.08 -7.93
C HIS A 624 15.80 13.14 -7.12
N SER A 625 15.63 13.43 -5.82
CA SER A 625 14.71 12.71 -4.94
C SER A 625 14.92 11.19 -4.98
N GLN A 626 13.86 10.41 -5.24
CA GLN A 626 13.87 8.96 -5.40
C GLN A 626 14.89 8.45 -6.43
N GLY A 627 15.17 9.22 -7.50
CA GLY A 627 16.20 8.89 -8.48
C GLY A 627 17.58 8.71 -7.84
N THR A 628 17.84 9.39 -6.71
CA THR A 628 19.07 9.23 -5.94
C THR A 628 19.19 7.82 -5.35
N VAL A 629 18.10 7.31 -4.77
CA VAL A 629 18.07 5.98 -4.14
C VAL A 629 18.25 4.91 -5.20
N VAL A 630 17.51 5.05 -6.32
CA VAL A 630 17.62 4.17 -7.48
C VAL A 630 19.07 4.09 -7.96
N THR A 631 19.72 5.24 -8.13
CA THR A 631 21.09 5.34 -8.63
C THR A 631 22.10 4.77 -7.66
N ALA A 632 22.02 5.13 -6.37
CA ALA A 632 22.96 4.68 -5.37
C ALA A 632 22.85 3.16 -5.13
N ASP A 633 21.64 2.62 -5.04
CA ASP A 633 21.43 1.16 -4.95
C ASP A 633 21.93 0.44 -6.21
N MET A 634 21.66 1.00 -7.39
CA MET A 634 22.07 0.40 -8.67
C MET A 634 23.60 0.29 -8.79
N PHE A 635 24.34 1.36 -8.51
CA PHE A 635 25.80 1.34 -8.61
C PHE A 635 26.44 0.48 -7.52
N ARG A 636 25.92 0.49 -6.29
CA ARG A 636 26.37 -0.44 -5.25
C ARG A 636 26.14 -1.90 -5.67
N TYR A 637 24.98 -2.18 -6.25
CA TYR A 637 24.63 -3.52 -6.73
C TYR A 637 25.53 -3.95 -7.90
N LEU A 638 25.70 -3.10 -8.92
CA LEU A 638 26.60 -3.36 -10.04
C LEU A 638 28.05 -3.53 -9.58
N LYS A 639 28.52 -2.73 -8.62
CA LYS A 639 29.88 -2.90 -8.07
C LYS A 639 30.08 -4.30 -7.48
N ALA A 640 29.07 -4.84 -6.81
CA ALA A 640 29.14 -6.16 -6.21
C ALA A 640 28.90 -7.31 -7.21
N ARG A 641 28.20 -7.06 -8.33
CA ARG A 641 27.68 -8.13 -9.21
C ARG A 641 28.17 -8.08 -10.66
N ASN A 642 28.42 -6.90 -11.18
CA ASN A 642 28.89 -6.66 -12.54
C ASN A 642 29.89 -5.48 -12.55
N PRO A 643 31.07 -5.64 -11.91
CA PRO A 643 32.10 -4.59 -11.89
C PRO A 643 32.60 -4.25 -13.30
N ALA A 644 32.59 -5.21 -14.23
CA ALA A 644 33.00 -5.01 -15.62
C ALA A 644 32.18 -3.93 -16.34
N LEU A 645 30.86 -3.84 -16.08
CA LEU A 645 30.05 -2.75 -16.62
C LEU A 645 30.49 -1.40 -16.06
N LEU A 646 30.79 -1.31 -14.76
CA LEU A 646 31.26 -0.07 -14.14
C LEU A 646 32.64 0.36 -14.67
N GLU A 647 33.54 -0.59 -14.89
CA GLU A 647 34.86 -0.32 -15.48
C GLU A 647 34.73 0.27 -16.89
N ARG A 648 33.76 -0.21 -17.69
CA ARG A 648 33.49 0.31 -19.03
C ARG A 648 32.92 1.74 -19.03
N LEU A 649 32.17 2.12 -17.98
CA LEU A 649 31.59 3.47 -17.83
C LEU A 649 32.65 4.54 -17.50
N LYS A 650 33.85 4.13 -17.05
CA LYS A 650 34.97 5.03 -16.68
C LYS A 650 34.57 6.05 -15.59
N ASP A 651 35.10 7.28 -15.66
CA ASP A 651 34.87 8.35 -14.68
C ASP A 651 33.39 8.72 -14.59
N THR A 652 32.71 8.14 -13.59
CA THR A 652 31.29 8.36 -13.33
C THR A 652 31.12 9.20 -12.08
N THR A 653 30.52 10.38 -12.24
CA THR A 653 30.18 11.28 -11.15
C THR A 653 28.67 11.29 -10.90
N LEU A 654 28.27 11.19 -9.64
CA LEU A 654 26.89 11.32 -9.21
C LEU A 654 26.64 12.70 -8.61
N LEU A 655 25.72 13.48 -9.19
CA LEU A 655 25.15 14.69 -8.59
C LEU A 655 23.73 14.39 -8.08
N THR A 656 23.54 14.39 -6.77
CA THR A 656 22.23 14.20 -6.14
C THR A 656 21.61 15.53 -5.73
N LEU A 657 20.30 15.64 -5.88
CA LEU A 657 19.50 16.82 -5.52
C LEU A 657 18.33 16.37 -4.65
N GLY A 658 18.20 16.92 -3.45
CA GLY A 658 17.12 16.53 -2.53
C GLY A 658 17.17 15.03 -2.17
N CYS A 659 18.35 14.53 -1.79
CA CYS A 659 18.58 13.11 -1.52
C CYS A 659 17.84 12.56 -0.27
N PRO A 660 16.87 11.62 -0.41
CA PRO A 660 16.10 11.08 0.71
C PRO A 660 16.85 10.01 1.54
N LEU A 661 18.05 9.60 1.11
CA LEU A 661 18.74 8.44 1.67
C LEU A 661 18.93 8.53 3.19
N ARG A 662 19.26 9.72 3.70
CA ARG A 662 19.51 9.90 5.13
C ARG A 662 18.23 9.99 5.95
N GLN A 663 17.36 10.95 5.64
CA GLN A 663 16.27 11.33 6.53
C GLN A 663 15.07 10.41 6.47
N LEU A 664 14.85 9.79 5.30
CA LEU A 664 13.74 8.89 5.07
C LEU A 664 14.20 7.44 5.09
N TYR A 665 15.13 7.05 4.21
CA TYR A 665 15.49 5.65 4.03
C TYR A 665 16.32 5.09 5.19
N ALA A 666 17.49 5.67 5.48
CA ALA A 666 18.36 5.18 6.56
C ALA A 666 17.69 5.25 7.92
N ARG A 667 16.82 6.25 8.15
CA ARG A 667 16.10 6.42 9.41
C ARG A 667 14.95 5.42 9.61
N ARG A 668 14.32 4.95 8.53
CA ARG A 668 13.18 4.01 8.60
C ARG A 668 13.58 2.56 8.31
N PHE A 669 14.68 2.37 7.58
CA PHE A 669 15.20 1.09 7.14
C PHE A 669 16.71 1.02 7.40
N PRO A 670 17.18 1.17 8.66
CA PRO A 670 18.60 1.30 8.97
C PRO A 670 19.45 0.09 8.55
N ALA A 671 18.93 -1.13 8.57
CA ALA A 671 19.66 -2.29 8.07
C ALA A 671 19.88 -2.28 6.54
N LEU A 672 18.98 -1.62 5.79
CA LEU A 672 19.04 -1.55 4.32
C LEU A 672 19.76 -0.30 3.82
N TYR A 673 19.69 0.82 4.54
CA TYR A 673 20.21 2.10 4.07
C TYR A 673 21.07 2.83 5.12
N GLY A 674 21.37 2.21 6.25
CA GLY A 674 22.24 2.79 7.29
C GLY A 674 23.63 3.15 6.76
N TRP A 675 24.11 2.40 5.76
CA TRP A 675 25.34 2.70 5.03
C TRP A 675 25.34 4.12 4.44
N ALA A 676 24.18 4.68 4.09
CA ALA A 676 24.09 6.00 3.46
C ALA A 676 24.46 7.16 4.40
N GLN A 677 24.39 6.97 5.72
CA GLN A 677 24.73 8.01 6.70
C GLN A 677 26.24 8.28 6.76
N ASN A 678 27.05 7.29 6.38
CA ASN A 678 28.51 7.38 6.39
C ASN A 678 29.11 6.92 5.06
N ALA A 679 28.33 6.93 3.96
CA ALA A 679 28.66 6.23 2.72
C ALA A 679 30.05 6.64 2.23
N PRO A 680 31.07 5.79 2.39
CA PRO A 680 32.38 6.13 1.88
C PRO A 680 32.32 5.93 0.35
N THR A 681 32.86 6.89 -0.39
CA THR A 681 32.77 6.93 -1.86
C THR A 681 33.43 5.72 -2.52
N ASP A 682 34.41 5.13 -1.85
CA ASP A 682 35.02 3.86 -2.23
C ASP A 682 34.01 2.69 -2.30
N GLN A 683 32.83 2.77 -1.68
CA GLN A 683 31.81 1.72 -1.72
C GLN A 683 30.61 2.04 -2.61
N SER A 684 30.48 3.26 -3.12
CA SER A 684 29.32 3.69 -3.89
C SER A 684 29.38 3.27 -5.36
N GLY A 685 30.57 3.02 -5.90
CA GLY A 685 30.78 2.73 -7.32
C GLY A 685 30.96 3.98 -8.20
N PHE A 686 30.97 5.17 -7.59
CA PHE A 686 31.23 6.44 -8.26
C PHE A 686 32.66 6.92 -8.02
N ALA A 687 33.22 7.67 -8.99
CA ALA A 687 34.48 8.38 -8.79
C ALA A 687 34.29 9.59 -7.86
N THR A 688 33.19 10.33 -8.05
CA THR A 688 32.81 11.47 -7.22
C THR A 688 31.32 11.43 -6.92
N TRP A 689 30.94 11.80 -5.70
CA TRP A 689 29.55 12.04 -5.30
C TRP A 689 29.40 13.48 -4.79
N ILE A 690 28.58 14.25 -5.50
CA ILE A 690 28.18 15.60 -5.13
C ILE A 690 26.72 15.61 -4.66
N ASN A 691 26.42 16.18 -3.50
CA ASN A 691 25.06 16.29 -2.96
C ASN A 691 24.63 17.77 -2.80
N GLY A 692 23.68 18.21 -3.61
CA GLY A 692 22.98 19.47 -3.45
C GLY A 692 21.69 19.31 -2.65
N TYR A 693 21.44 20.18 -1.68
CA TYR A 693 20.22 20.12 -0.87
C TYR A 693 19.70 21.52 -0.50
N GLY A 694 18.39 21.66 -0.40
CA GLY A 694 17.71 22.86 0.10
C GLY A 694 17.54 22.80 1.62
N SER A 695 17.64 23.93 2.30
CA SER A 695 17.37 23.99 3.74
C SER A 695 15.91 23.73 4.10
N GLY A 696 15.00 24.06 3.19
CA GLY A 696 13.56 23.77 3.27
C GLY A 696 13.16 22.42 2.69
N ASP A 697 14.08 21.62 2.17
CA ASP A 697 13.76 20.31 1.61
C ASP A 697 13.44 19.31 2.75
N TYR A 698 12.16 18.95 2.86
CA TYR A 698 11.62 18.03 3.86
C TYR A 698 11.85 16.55 3.55
N VAL A 699 12.42 16.25 2.38
CA VAL A 699 12.74 14.90 1.90
C VAL A 699 14.24 14.68 2.00
N GLY A 700 15.05 15.56 1.42
CA GLY A 700 16.48 15.34 1.24
C GLY A 700 17.37 16.47 1.69
N ARG A 701 18.36 16.14 2.53
CA ARG A 701 19.26 17.09 3.21
C ARG A 701 20.71 16.68 3.05
N TYR A 702 21.61 17.34 3.78
CA TYR A 702 23.01 16.97 3.87
C TYR A 702 23.16 15.46 4.16
N LEU A 703 24.17 14.85 3.54
CA LEU A 703 24.44 13.42 3.69
C LEU A 703 25.52 13.18 4.72
N TRP A 704 26.57 13.99 4.75
CA TRP A 704 27.80 13.67 5.48
C TRP A 704 28.01 14.52 6.74
N HIS A 705 27.42 15.71 6.84
CA HIS A 705 27.46 16.47 8.11
C HIS A 705 26.80 15.74 9.29
N ALA A 706 27.31 15.90 10.50
CA ALA A 706 26.63 15.40 11.70
C ALA A 706 25.26 16.08 11.89
N THR A 707 24.30 15.37 12.48
CA THR A 707 22.95 15.91 12.70
C THR A 707 23.01 17.14 13.62
N GLY A 708 22.54 18.29 13.14
CA GLY A 708 22.57 19.55 13.90
C GLY A 708 23.92 20.28 13.86
N SER A 709 24.85 19.86 12.99
CA SER A 709 26.08 20.61 12.76
C SER A 709 25.76 22.03 12.25
N PRO A 710 26.32 23.09 12.86
CA PRO A 710 26.10 24.46 12.38
C PRO A 710 26.68 24.67 10.97
N ASP A 711 27.66 23.85 10.59
CA ASP A 711 28.30 23.90 9.27
C ASP A 711 27.52 23.14 8.20
N CYS A 712 26.41 22.48 8.53
CA CYS A 712 25.59 21.75 7.55
C CYS A 712 24.87 22.65 6.55
N TRP A 713 25.05 23.96 6.62
CA TRP A 713 24.56 24.94 5.64
C TRP A 713 25.68 25.57 4.82
N LYS A 714 26.93 25.23 5.14
CA LYS A 714 28.12 25.66 4.40
C LYS A 714 28.54 24.55 3.45
N PRO A 715 29.14 24.88 2.29
CA PRO A 715 29.70 23.85 1.42
C PRO A 715 30.78 23.03 2.12
N GLY A 716 30.60 21.71 2.16
CA GLY A 716 31.58 20.75 2.66
C GLY A 716 32.38 20.16 1.51
N ARG A 717 33.70 20.02 1.67
CA ARG A 717 34.58 19.33 0.71
C ARG A 717 35.42 18.28 1.42
N ALA A 718 35.17 17.01 1.12
CA ALA A 718 36.08 15.91 1.38
C ALA A 718 36.51 15.27 0.03
N PRO A 719 37.65 14.57 -0.04
CA PRO A 719 38.06 13.91 -1.28
C PRO A 719 36.98 12.95 -1.79
N GLY A 720 36.52 13.15 -3.04
CA GLY A 720 35.45 12.37 -3.67
C GLY A 720 34.02 12.68 -3.20
N GLN A 721 33.84 13.44 -2.11
CA GLN A 721 32.54 13.79 -1.52
C GLN A 721 32.39 15.31 -1.39
N ARG A 722 31.38 15.88 -2.03
CA ARG A 722 31.12 17.31 -1.95
C ARG A 722 29.66 17.58 -1.68
N GLU A 723 29.35 18.42 -0.71
CA GLU A 723 27.97 18.84 -0.49
C GLU A 723 27.82 20.35 -0.47
N PHE A 724 26.67 20.85 -0.92
CA PHE A 724 26.36 22.27 -0.95
C PHE A 724 24.88 22.52 -0.69
N CYS A 725 24.60 23.54 0.14
CA CYS A 725 23.25 24.03 0.37
C CYS A 725 22.88 25.04 -0.73
N VAL A 726 21.76 24.81 -1.43
CA VAL A 726 21.28 25.70 -2.50
C VAL A 726 20.41 26.86 -1.98
N GLY A 727 20.26 26.99 -0.66
CA GLY A 727 19.50 28.06 0.00
C GLY A 727 18.15 27.64 0.57
N ALA A 728 17.24 28.60 0.73
CA ALA A 728 15.93 28.45 1.36
C ALA A 728 14.84 27.87 0.43
N ILE A 729 15.21 26.97 -0.47
CA ILE A 729 14.26 26.32 -1.38
C ILE A 729 13.71 25.01 -0.77
N ALA A 730 12.56 24.59 -1.29
CA ALA A 730 11.95 23.30 -0.98
C ALA A 730 12.31 22.24 -2.05
N HIS A 731 11.58 21.12 -2.06
CA HIS A 731 12.03 19.88 -2.70
C HIS A 731 12.02 19.92 -4.23
N THR A 732 11.13 20.69 -4.88
CA THR A 732 11.00 20.66 -6.36
C THR A 732 11.75 21.78 -7.11
N HIS A 733 12.42 22.69 -6.41
CA HIS A 733 12.94 23.94 -7.01
C HIS A 733 14.41 23.89 -7.45
N TYR A 734 15.04 22.71 -7.51
CA TYR A 734 16.48 22.56 -7.80
C TYR A 734 16.89 22.92 -9.23
N PHE A 735 15.97 22.91 -10.20
CA PHE A 735 16.27 23.20 -11.61
C PHE A 735 15.76 24.57 -12.07
N GLY A 736 15.20 25.37 -11.16
CA GLY A 736 14.73 26.73 -11.45
C GLY A 736 15.80 27.80 -11.20
N ASP A 737 15.42 29.07 -11.45
CA ASP A 737 16.29 30.23 -11.20
C ASP A 737 16.63 30.45 -9.72
N TYR A 738 15.94 29.75 -8.82
CA TYR A 738 16.18 29.77 -7.38
C TYR A 738 17.41 28.97 -6.93
N ALA A 739 17.99 28.13 -7.81
CA ALA A 739 19.10 27.23 -7.48
C ALA A 739 20.31 27.40 -8.42
N PRO A 740 20.90 28.62 -8.54
CA PRO A 740 22.02 28.86 -9.44
C PRO A 740 23.28 28.03 -9.11
N ASP A 741 23.42 27.56 -7.87
CA ASP A 741 24.50 26.67 -7.46
C ASP A 741 24.47 25.31 -8.15
N VAL A 742 23.27 24.79 -8.47
CA VAL A 742 23.11 23.54 -9.24
C VAL A 742 23.64 23.75 -10.66
N ARG A 743 23.31 24.90 -11.27
CA ARG A 743 23.84 25.28 -12.59
C ARG A 743 25.36 25.41 -12.54
N ALA A 744 25.91 26.06 -11.52
CA ALA A 744 27.35 26.20 -11.33
C ALA A 744 28.05 24.83 -11.17
N ALA A 745 27.46 23.93 -10.39
CA ALA A 745 27.97 22.57 -10.20
C ALA A 745 27.94 21.76 -11.51
N LEU A 746 26.86 21.85 -12.30
CA LEU A 746 26.78 21.19 -13.60
C LEU A 746 27.82 21.74 -14.58
N ASN A 747 28.01 23.06 -14.62
CA ASN A 747 29.02 23.69 -15.48
C ASN A 747 30.46 23.27 -15.09
N GLU A 748 30.72 23.07 -13.80
CA GLU A 748 32.00 22.55 -13.31
C GLU A 748 32.19 21.07 -13.69
N LEU A 749 31.11 20.29 -13.79
CA LEU A 749 31.17 18.89 -14.18
C LEU A 749 31.31 18.66 -15.69
N ILE A 750 30.80 19.60 -16.50
CA ILE A 750 30.89 19.58 -17.96
C ILE A 750 32.26 20.08 -18.45
N ALA A 751 32.83 21.08 -17.77
CA ALA A 751 34.20 21.53 -18.00
C ALA A 751 35.21 20.46 -17.57
#